data_AF-A0ABD1XR09-F1
#
_entry.id   AF-A0ABD1XR09-F1
#
_cell.length_a   1.000
_cell.length_b   1.000
_cell.length_c   1.000
_cell.angle_alpha   90.00
_cell.angle_beta   90.00
_cell.angle_gamma   90.00
#
_symmetry.space_group_name_H-M   'P 1'
#
loop_
_entity.id
_entity.type
_entity.pdbx_description
1 polymer ?
#
loop_
_entity_poly.entity_id
_entity_poly.type
_entity_poly.pdbx_seq_one_letter_code
_entity_poly.pdbx_strand_id
1 'polypeptide(L)'
;MAEKRLSEEESKESEDEEEDDGMGFEEMGLDRRLMLYISKQKLVEPTPIQSKAIPIILEGKDVVAIAKTGSGKTLAYLLPLVHKVLRESGGYDYNEGPRALVLVPTCELCQQVYDKVLSVRQLCGASFTVVQLTSRMSIQTMIGALTRPPDVIVASPASILACVHSEILPSSALLNSLSTLVLDKADLLLTYGFEDDLRKLARHIPQRCQCLLISATASADVEKLKDLVLQNAVILTLKDETGDDSFVPTFVQQFLCGISSAVFNREVPLSLRLHSLKECNVRLFDYLIATADGKSSQQDEAEGDNRNKRPANAKSSVARSADLKHISMAECAGGSSSNGVRSLRRRSGRPSEIESKSAEKSQHKIKPSGSSQLEDVLEITDLRQVYTNKISANHRWVWRVCLVARLLNALLVRTYFNPDEHWQSLEVAHRMVFGYGHLTWEWDKGIRSYVHPLIFAALYKVLAITGLDTPWLMARAPRLLQALFAAVCDVYLFKLTAQVFGGRPAFWALFSQMVNWFTFFCMTRTLSSSLETTLTIVALYYWPEGENLKVELDGRWLTSRQLALIIAAVSCAVRPTSAVIWLYVGVVHLFQTPGKFCFLLAEVIPIGVVSVALTALVDRWMYGYWTFVPLNFLKFNFLSSGADIYGTHPWHWYFSQGFTAMVFTFLPFTIFGIWQSRRWYYAGLIVWVLGVYSLLGHKEFRFVLPVLPLTMMFSGYALESLENKCTRYKVDDDDVAETKVSPNSSPKSLKYGLRGVKEFSSKLEEEENFRDSARSGAGGTQLNQQAAGAVGLGAVAKFWWILIFLFSTNMPVALYTSVIHQRGGEAVMEYLAKEARQNRVDSVVFLMPCHSTPFYSALHRNISMRFLDCSPTDQPDYIVEADRFRLQPTEFLNSMFSGDSDSLQLPSHIVVYDSVDDKVIQYLREHSYRPQRSFFHAHFPVDRELQAKVLLYALCRDARSSSVTENPQLPSK
;
A
#
# COMPACT_ATOMS: atom_id res chain seq x y z
N MET A 1 6.00 28.15 42.30
CA MET A 1 4.88 27.59 43.09
C MET A 1 3.73 27.04 42.23
N ALA A 2 3.69 27.30 40.92
CA ALA A 2 2.75 26.62 39.99
C ALA A 2 3.34 25.33 39.38
N GLU A 3 4.67 25.24 39.21
CA GLU A 3 5.34 24.02 38.70
C GLU A 3 5.53 22.89 39.72
N LYS A 4 5.21 23.14 41.01
CA LYS A 4 5.30 22.10 42.06
C LYS A 4 3.96 21.41 42.35
N ARG A 5 2.87 21.87 41.74
CA ARG A 5 1.53 21.24 41.83
C ARG A 5 1.27 20.25 40.70
N LEU A 6 1.92 20.43 39.54
CA LEU A 6 1.83 19.50 38.41
C LEU A 6 2.63 18.21 38.64
N SER A 7 3.66 18.24 39.50
CA SER A 7 4.46 17.06 39.84
C SER A 7 3.90 16.22 41.01
N GLU A 8 2.84 16.68 41.69
CA GLU A 8 2.19 15.95 42.78
C GLU A 8 0.86 15.30 42.37
N GLU A 9 0.28 15.67 41.21
CA GLU A 9 -0.87 14.97 40.62
C GLU A 9 -0.47 13.76 39.76
N GLU A 10 0.74 13.73 39.19
CA GLU A 10 1.27 12.56 38.45
C GLU A 10 1.83 11.44 39.35
N SER A 11 1.87 11.63 40.68
CA SER A 11 2.41 10.64 41.64
C SER A 11 1.34 9.98 42.53
N LYS A 12 0.07 9.97 42.11
CA LYS A 12 -1.05 9.35 42.86
C LYS A 12 -1.92 8.36 42.08
N GLU A 13 -1.58 8.03 40.84
CA GLU A 13 -2.27 6.98 40.07
C GLU A 13 -1.50 5.65 39.97
N SER A 14 -0.52 5.43 40.84
CA SER A 14 0.23 4.18 40.92
C SER A 14 0.25 3.64 42.34
N GLU A 15 -0.88 3.13 42.80
CA GLU A 15 -1.03 2.19 43.92
C GLU A 15 -2.53 1.97 44.10
N ASP A 16 -3.06 0.94 43.43
CA ASP A 16 -4.25 0.14 43.80
C ASP A 16 -4.39 -0.96 42.72
N GLU A 17 -3.40 -1.85 42.65
CA GLU A 17 -3.59 -3.19 42.04
C GLU A 17 -4.28 -4.06 43.10
N GLU A 18 -5.61 -3.94 43.21
CA GLU A 18 -6.43 -4.95 43.88
C GLU A 18 -6.75 -6.07 42.88
N GLU A 19 -6.39 -7.31 43.24
CA GLU A 19 -6.85 -8.54 42.59
C GLU A 19 -8.39 -8.59 42.64
N ASP A 20 -9.07 -8.35 41.51
CA ASP A 20 -10.53 -8.28 41.43
C ASP A 20 -11.12 -9.62 40.96
N ASP A 21 -11.65 -10.39 41.92
CA ASP A 21 -12.51 -11.56 41.70
C ASP A 21 -13.79 -11.11 40.99
N GLY A 22 -13.97 -11.50 39.72
CA GLY A 22 -15.02 -10.96 38.85
C GLY A 22 -16.46 -11.24 39.32
N MET A 23 -17.20 -10.16 39.63
CA MET A 23 -18.62 -10.17 39.99
C MET A 23 -19.51 -10.80 38.89
N GLY A 24 -20.40 -11.73 39.27
CA GLY A 24 -21.33 -12.40 38.35
C GLY A 24 -22.53 -11.53 37.94
N PHE A 25 -23.22 -11.86 36.84
CA PHE A 25 -24.41 -11.10 36.39
C PHE A 25 -25.54 -11.01 37.45
N GLU A 26 -25.64 -12.01 38.34
CA GLU A 26 -26.63 -12.05 39.42
C GLU A 26 -26.34 -11.03 40.53
N GLU A 27 -25.07 -10.70 40.74
CA GLU A 27 -24.60 -9.79 41.77
C GLU A 27 -24.69 -8.32 41.33
N MET A 28 -24.84 -8.05 40.03
CA MET A 28 -24.95 -6.70 39.45
C MET A 28 -26.32 -6.03 39.63
N GLY A 29 -27.32 -6.72 40.23
CA GLY A 29 -28.62 -6.12 40.55
C GLY A 29 -29.53 -5.80 39.35
N LEU A 30 -29.36 -6.50 38.22
CA LEU A 30 -30.19 -6.33 37.02
C LEU A 30 -31.65 -6.79 37.24
N ASP A 31 -32.58 -6.31 36.40
CA ASP A 31 -34.00 -6.69 36.50
C ASP A 31 -34.13 -8.20 36.20
N ARG A 32 -34.96 -8.91 36.96
CA ARG A 32 -35.16 -10.37 36.82
C ARG A 32 -35.50 -10.80 35.39
N ARG A 33 -36.16 -9.93 34.61
CA ARG A 33 -36.46 -10.18 33.19
C ARG A 33 -35.21 -10.19 32.30
N LEU A 34 -34.23 -9.35 32.59
CA LEU A 34 -32.94 -9.33 31.89
C LEU A 34 -32.10 -10.57 32.21
N MET A 35 -32.21 -11.10 33.44
CA MET A 35 -31.58 -12.37 33.81
C MET A 35 -32.10 -13.55 32.98
N LEU A 36 -33.40 -13.55 32.63
CA LEU A 36 -33.96 -14.54 31.71
C LEU A 36 -33.37 -14.43 30.30
N TYR A 37 -33.08 -13.21 29.83
CA TYR A 37 -32.40 -13.00 28.55
C TYR A 37 -30.96 -13.52 28.59
N ILE A 38 -30.21 -13.22 29.65
CA ILE A 38 -28.83 -13.68 29.86
C ILE A 38 -28.78 -15.22 29.86
N SER A 39 -29.67 -15.86 30.61
CA SER A 39 -29.80 -17.34 30.66
C SER A 39 -30.16 -17.95 29.29
N LYS A 40 -31.15 -17.37 28.57
CA LYS A 40 -31.56 -17.87 27.24
C LYS A 40 -30.48 -17.68 26.17
N GLN A 41 -29.67 -16.62 26.27
CA GLN A 41 -28.55 -16.36 25.38
C GLN A 41 -27.28 -17.17 25.74
N LYS A 42 -27.34 -17.99 26.80
CA LYS A 42 -26.23 -18.82 27.29
C LYS A 42 -24.97 -18.00 27.62
N LEU A 43 -25.17 -16.79 28.14
CA LEU A 43 -24.08 -15.96 28.66
C LEU A 43 -23.78 -16.43 30.09
N VAL A 44 -22.69 -17.18 30.26
CA VAL A 44 -22.33 -17.80 31.55
C VAL A 44 -21.65 -16.80 32.46
N GLU A 45 -20.68 -16.04 31.94
CA GLU A 45 -19.89 -15.07 32.70
C GLU A 45 -19.86 -13.71 31.99
N PRO A 46 -19.89 -12.59 32.73
CA PRO A 46 -19.76 -11.26 32.15
C PRO A 46 -18.34 -11.04 31.62
N THR A 47 -18.22 -10.43 30.44
CA THR A 47 -16.90 -10.01 29.94
C THR A 47 -16.29 -8.93 30.86
N PRO A 48 -14.96 -8.73 30.87
CA PRO A 48 -14.32 -7.73 31.74
C PRO A 48 -14.87 -6.30 31.59
N ILE A 49 -15.34 -5.93 30.39
CA ILE A 49 -16.00 -4.62 30.19
C ILE A 49 -17.42 -4.59 30.74
N GLN A 50 -18.12 -5.72 30.73
CA GLN A 50 -19.46 -5.82 31.29
C GLN A 50 -19.42 -5.80 32.81
N SER A 51 -18.50 -6.53 33.44
CA SER A 51 -18.37 -6.56 34.90
C SER A 51 -18.04 -5.19 35.48
N LYS A 52 -17.16 -4.42 34.82
CA LYS A 52 -16.80 -3.07 35.28
C LYS A 52 -17.82 -2.00 34.88
N ALA A 53 -18.34 -2.03 33.64
CA ALA A 53 -19.20 -0.95 33.16
C ALA A 53 -20.65 -1.07 33.66
N ILE A 54 -21.23 -2.27 33.75
CA ILE A 54 -22.67 -2.42 34.09
C ILE A 54 -23.00 -1.81 35.47
N PRO A 55 -22.26 -2.10 36.55
CA PRO A 55 -22.56 -1.52 37.87
C PRO A 55 -22.47 0.02 37.86
N ILE A 56 -21.42 0.57 37.25
CA ILE A 56 -21.18 2.02 37.18
C ILE A 56 -22.28 2.72 36.38
N ILE A 57 -22.74 2.11 35.28
CA ILE A 57 -23.84 2.65 34.49
C ILE A 57 -25.17 2.57 35.27
N LEU A 58 -25.41 1.50 36.05
CA LEU A 58 -26.60 1.39 36.91
C LEU A 58 -26.64 2.42 38.04
N GLU A 59 -25.48 2.85 38.54
CA GLU A 59 -25.36 3.96 39.51
C GLU A 59 -25.74 5.33 38.92
N GLY A 60 -25.95 5.42 37.61
CA GLY A 60 -26.36 6.66 36.94
C GLY A 60 -25.19 7.58 36.57
N LYS A 61 -23.94 7.11 36.66
CA LYS A 61 -22.74 7.88 36.29
C LYS A 61 -22.56 7.93 34.77
N ASP A 62 -21.97 9.01 34.28
CA ASP A 62 -21.47 9.12 32.92
C ASP A 62 -20.23 8.23 32.74
N VAL A 63 -20.10 7.54 31.61
CA VAL A 63 -19.03 6.56 31.40
C VAL A 63 -18.39 6.71 30.03
N VAL A 64 -17.06 6.74 30.01
CA VAL A 64 -16.23 6.53 28.80
C VAL A 64 -15.68 5.11 28.86
N ALA A 65 -16.14 4.22 27.98
CA ALA A 65 -15.70 2.84 27.92
C ALA A 65 -14.84 2.60 26.67
N ILE A 66 -13.56 2.30 26.89
CA ILE A 66 -12.57 2.02 25.84
C ILE A 66 -12.18 0.54 25.92
N ALA A 67 -12.60 -0.24 24.92
CA ALA A 67 -12.24 -1.66 24.79
C ALA A 67 -12.30 -2.13 23.33
N LYS A 68 -11.61 -3.22 22.97
CA LYS A 68 -11.59 -3.74 21.58
C LYS A 68 -12.94 -4.17 21.03
N THR A 69 -13.12 -4.18 19.71
CA THR A 69 -14.35 -4.70 19.07
C THR A 69 -14.50 -6.20 19.39
N GLY A 70 -15.73 -6.65 19.69
CA GLY A 70 -15.98 -8.02 20.12
C GLY A 70 -15.83 -8.27 21.63
N SER A 71 -15.39 -7.28 22.43
CA SER A 71 -15.27 -7.40 23.89
C SER A 71 -16.61 -7.41 24.65
N GLY A 72 -17.76 -7.37 23.96
CA GLY A 72 -19.07 -7.37 24.60
C GLY A 72 -19.64 -5.99 24.98
N LYS A 73 -19.03 -4.88 24.51
CA LYS A 73 -19.45 -3.49 24.82
C LYS A 73 -20.93 -3.19 24.56
N THR A 74 -21.51 -3.76 23.51
CA THR A 74 -22.92 -3.52 23.17
C THR A 74 -23.85 -3.95 24.29
N LEU A 75 -23.61 -5.11 24.92
CA LEU A 75 -24.42 -5.53 26.07
C LEU A 75 -24.08 -4.76 27.35
N ALA A 76 -22.85 -4.26 27.47
CA ALA A 76 -22.40 -3.49 28.63
C ALA A 76 -23.22 -2.20 28.81
N TYR A 77 -23.57 -1.48 27.74
CA TYR A 77 -24.48 -0.33 27.84
C TYR A 77 -25.96 -0.70 27.65
N LEU A 78 -26.27 -1.74 26.86
CA LEU A 78 -27.67 -2.05 26.53
C LEU A 78 -28.44 -2.66 27.70
N LEU A 79 -27.82 -3.53 28.50
CA LEU A 79 -28.46 -4.14 29.67
C LEU A 79 -28.90 -3.09 30.72
N PRO A 80 -28.03 -2.17 31.17
CA PRO A 80 -28.44 -1.14 32.11
C PRO A 80 -29.40 -0.11 31.49
N LEU A 81 -29.26 0.22 30.20
CA LEU A 81 -30.23 1.07 29.48
C LEU A 81 -31.63 0.47 29.51
N VAL A 82 -31.77 -0.82 29.15
CA VAL A 82 -33.08 -1.49 29.18
C VAL A 82 -33.57 -1.65 30.62
N HIS A 83 -32.70 -1.91 31.59
CA HIS A 83 -33.08 -1.95 33.02
C HIS A 83 -33.76 -0.65 33.46
N LYS A 84 -33.16 0.50 33.10
CA LYS A 84 -33.69 1.83 33.42
C LYS A 84 -35.06 2.06 32.75
N VAL A 85 -35.16 1.79 31.44
CA VAL A 85 -36.41 1.88 30.69
C VAL A 85 -37.50 0.99 31.32
N LEU A 86 -37.17 -0.23 31.73
CA LEU A 86 -38.12 -1.18 32.33
C LEU A 86 -38.66 -0.75 33.69
N ARG A 87 -37.86 -0.06 34.51
CA ARG A 87 -38.30 0.46 35.82
C ARG A 87 -39.13 1.72 35.69
N GLU A 88 -38.80 2.54 34.71
CA GLU A 88 -39.53 3.78 34.40
C GLU A 88 -40.85 3.50 33.64
N SER A 89 -40.99 2.35 32.95
CA SER A 89 -42.21 1.98 32.20
C SER A 89 -43.44 1.70 33.08
N GLY A 90 -43.31 1.70 34.41
CA GLY A 90 -44.38 1.37 35.36
C GLY A 90 -45.29 2.54 35.77
N GLY A 91 -44.94 3.78 35.40
CA GLY A 91 -45.75 4.96 35.68
C GLY A 91 -46.67 5.32 34.50
N TYR A 92 -47.95 5.59 34.78
CA TYR A 92 -48.95 6.07 33.81
C TYR A 92 -48.72 7.53 33.37
N ASP A 93 -47.48 7.99 33.25
CA ASP A 93 -47.20 9.32 32.70
C ASP A 93 -47.12 9.25 31.18
N TYR A 94 -47.90 10.12 30.52
CA TYR A 94 -47.86 10.31 29.08
C TYR A 94 -46.45 10.79 28.68
N ASN A 95 -45.58 9.88 28.25
CA ASN A 95 -44.27 10.24 27.73
C ASN A 95 -44.46 11.04 26.42
N GLU A 96 -43.97 12.29 26.42
CA GLU A 96 -43.97 13.16 25.23
C GLU A 96 -42.87 12.80 24.22
N GLY A 97 -41.89 11.95 24.59
CA GLY A 97 -40.71 11.65 23.77
C GLY A 97 -39.90 10.41 24.20
N PRO A 98 -38.74 10.16 23.55
CA PRO A 98 -37.88 9.02 23.85
C PRO A 98 -37.13 9.14 25.17
N ARG A 99 -36.98 8.00 25.85
CA ARG A 99 -36.25 7.90 27.12
C ARG A 99 -34.77 7.57 26.92
N ALA A 100 -34.46 6.78 25.89
CA ALA A 100 -33.09 6.47 25.52
C ALA A 100 -32.81 6.74 24.04
N LEU A 101 -31.64 7.31 23.76
CA LEU A 101 -31.14 7.56 22.41
C LEU A 101 -29.77 6.90 22.22
N VAL A 102 -29.65 6.05 21.21
CA VAL A 102 -28.38 5.38 20.83
C VAL A 102 -27.95 5.90 19.46
N LEU A 103 -26.85 6.65 19.44
CA LEU A 103 -26.26 7.22 18.24
C LEU A 103 -25.12 6.34 17.73
N VAL A 104 -25.19 6.00 16.45
CA VAL A 104 -24.24 5.11 15.76
C VAL A 104 -23.76 5.72 14.43
N PRO A 105 -22.52 5.42 13.98
CA PRO A 105 -21.95 6.00 12.76
C PRO A 105 -22.54 5.47 11.43
N THR A 106 -23.06 4.25 11.39
CA THR A 106 -23.47 3.58 10.14
C THR A 106 -24.87 2.97 10.21
N CYS A 107 -25.52 2.82 9.06
CA CYS A 107 -26.86 2.21 8.96
C CYS A 107 -26.84 0.73 9.36
N GLU A 108 -25.76 0.02 9.03
CA GLU A 108 -25.56 -1.39 9.33
C GLU A 108 -25.40 -1.61 10.84
N LEU A 109 -24.63 -0.76 11.52
CA LEU A 109 -24.50 -0.81 12.98
C LEU A 109 -25.81 -0.42 13.67
N CYS A 110 -26.56 0.52 13.10
CA CYS A 110 -27.90 0.87 13.56
C CYS A 110 -28.84 -0.34 13.54
N GLN A 111 -28.82 -1.12 12.45
CA GLN A 111 -29.60 -2.35 12.35
C GLN A 111 -29.16 -3.39 13.38
N GLN A 112 -27.86 -3.60 13.55
CA GLN A 112 -27.33 -4.58 14.50
C GLN A 112 -27.72 -4.26 15.94
N VAL A 113 -27.60 -2.99 16.34
CA VAL A 113 -28.01 -2.55 17.68
C VAL A 113 -29.53 -2.66 17.84
N TYR A 114 -30.30 -2.24 16.84
CA TYR A 114 -31.76 -2.36 16.84
C TYR A 114 -32.24 -3.81 17.00
N ASP A 115 -31.70 -4.74 16.22
CA ASP A 115 -32.02 -6.17 16.31
C ASP A 115 -31.65 -6.73 17.69
N LYS A 116 -30.55 -6.24 18.28
CA LYS A 116 -30.15 -6.64 19.64
C LYS A 116 -31.14 -6.14 20.69
N VAL A 117 -31.59 -4.88 20.60
CA VAL A 117 -32.61 -4.34 21.50
C VAL A 117 -33.93 -5.10 21.35
N LEU A 118 -34.34 -5.43 20.11
CA LEU A 118 -35.52 -6.25 19.86
C LEU A 118 -35.41 -7.66 20.46
N SER A 119 -34.23 -8.28 20.34
CA SER A 119 -33.99 -9.60 20.92
C SER A 119 -34.12 -9.57 22.45
N VAL A 120 -33.60 -8.52 23.10
CA VAL A 120 -33.76 -8.31 24.55
C VAL A 120 -35.23 -8.14 24.88
N ARG A 121 -35.96 -7.27 24.16
CA ARG A 121 -37.39 -7.02 24.37
C ARG A 121 -38.22 -8.31 24.29
N GLN A 122 -38.03 -9.10 23.22
CA GLN A 122 -38.80 -10.33 22.98
C GLN A 122 -38.54 -11.38 24.06
N LEU A 123 -37.28 -11.57 24.46
CA LEU A 123 -36.89 -12.62 25.40
C LEU A 123 -37.17 -12.26 26.86
N CYS A 124 -37.17 -10.96 27.19
CA CYS A 124 -37.51 -10.42 28.51
C CYS A 124 -39.02 -10.27 28.75
N GLY A 125 -39.86 -10.45 27.71
CA GLY A 125 -41.31 -10.20 27.81
C GLY A 125 -41.64 -8.74 28.08
N ALA A 126 -40.83 -7.81 27.57
CA ALA A 126 -40.89 -6.40 27.90
C ALA A 126 -41.80 -5.61 26.95
N SER A 127 -42.64 -4.73 27.52
CA SER A 127 -43.51 -3.82 26.78
C SER A 127 -42.91 -2.42 26.67
N PHE A 128 -41.82 -2.27 25.92
CA PHE A 128 -41.30 -0.95 25.50
C PHE A 128 -41.17 -0.89 23.98
N THR A 129 -41.25 0.31 23.43
CA THR A 129 -41.26 0.58 21.99
C THR A 129 -39.87 0.99 21.53
N VAL A 130 -39.38 0.39 20.44
CA VAL A 130 -38.07 0.68 19.87
C VAL A 130 -38.27 1.13 18.43
N VAL A 131 -37.61 2.22 18.05
CA VAL A 131 -37.66 2.75 16.68
C VAL A 131 -36.23 2.89 16.15
N GLN A 132 -36.06 2.53 14.89
CA GLN A 132 -34.84 2.73 14.14
C GLN A 132 -35.03 3.91 13.17
N LEU A 133 -34.10 4.86 13.15
CA LEU A 133 -34.10 5.95 12.18
C LEU A 133 -32.78 5.95 11.41
N THR A 134 -32.88 5.81 10.09
CA THR A 134 -31.71 5.82 9.20
C THR A 134 -31.88 6.90 8.15
N SER A 135 -30.77 7.44 7.66
CA SER A 135 -30.76 8.51 6.64
C SER A 135 -31.34 8.07 5.29
N ARG A 136 -31.56 6.76 5.09
CA ARG A 136 -32.20 6.20 3.89
C ARG A 136 -33.74 6.18 3.97
N MET A 137 -34.32 6.44 5.15
CA MET A 137 -35.77 6.43 5.32
C MET A 137 -36.39 7.71 4.78
N SER A 138 -37.51 7.56 4.05
CA SER A 138 -38.30 8.71 3.62
C SER A 138 -38.90 9.43 4.83
N ILE A 139 -39.13 10.74 4.72
CA ILE A 139 -39.77 11.55 5.76
C ILE A 139 -41.12 10.96 6.19
N GLN A 140 -41.91 10.45 5.24
CA GLN A 140 -43.19 9.81 5.53
C GLN A 140 -43.04 8.52 6.36
N THR A 141 -41.99 7.73 6.10
CA THR A 141 -41.69 6.52 6.89
C THR A 141 -41.22 6.89 8.30
N MET A 142 -40.45 7.96 8.45
CA MET A 142 -40.02 8.46 9.77
C MET A 142 -41.21 8.98 10.59
N ILE A 143 -42.13 9.73 9.98
CA ILE A 143 -43.38 10.18 10.60
C ILE A 143 -44.23 8.98 11.02
N GLY A 144 -44.37 7.97 10.16
CA GLY A 144 -45.09 6.73 10.49
C GLY A 144 -44.46 5.97 11.66
N ALA A 145 -43.13 5.90 11.72
CA ALA A 145 -42.41 5.24 12.81
C ALA A 145 -42.49 5.99 14.14
N LEU A 146 -42.58 7.33 14.10
CA LEU A 146 -42.66 8.21 15.29
C LEU A 146 -44.10 8.63 15.65
N THR A 147 -45.11 8.01 15.04
CA THR A 147 -46.53 8.33 15.33
C THR A 147 -46.91 8.02 16.78
N ARG A 148 -46.22 7.07 17.42
CA ARG A 148 -46.29 6.82 18.86
C ARG A 148 -44.93 7.17 19.48
N PRO A 149 -44.88 7.80 20.67
CA PRO A 149 -43.61 8.14 21.31
C PRO A 149 -42.83 6.85 21.59
N PRO A 150 -41.65 6.66 20.97
CA PRO A 150 -40.84 5.47 21.21
C PRO A 150 -40.14 5.57 22.56
N ASP A 151 -39.83 4.46 23.20
CA ASP A 151 -39.05 4.48 24.46
C ASP A 151 -37.55 4.53 24.17
N VAL A 152 -37.11 3.81 23.13
CA VAL A 152 -35.71 3.74 22.70
C VAL A 152 -35.62 4.07 21.21
N ILE A 153 -34.74 5.00 20.84
CA ILE A 153 -34.41 5.29 19.44
C ILE A 153 -32.96 4.87 19.17
N VAL A 154 -32.75 4.13 18.08
CA VAL A 154 -31.41 3.82 17.55
C VAL A 154 -31.28 4.51 16.19
N ALA A 155 -30.30 5.39 16.04
CA ALA A 155 -30.20 6.24 14.85
C ALA A 155 -28.78 6.76 14.57
N SER A 156 -28.57 7.31 13.38
CA SER A 156 -27.39 8.15 13.11
C SER A 156 -27.63 9.60 13.60
N PRO A 157 -26.58 10.36 13.97
CA PRO A 157 -26.71 11.75 14.40
C PRO A 157 -27.49 12.62 13.40
N ALA A 158 -27.15 12.52 12.11
CA ALA A 158 -27.82 13.25 11.03
C ALA A 158 -29.33 12.94 10.94
N SER A 159 -29.74 11.69 11.18
CA SER A 159 -31.15 11.30 11.07
C SER A 159 -32.00 11.90 12.20
N ILE A 160 -31.45 11.94 13.42
CA ILE A 160 -32.11 12.57 14.57
C ILE A 160 -32.18 14.08 14.38
N LEU A 161 -31.08 14.70 13.96
CA LEU A 161 -31.04 16.13 13.74
C LEU A 161 -32.06 16.55 12.66
N ALA A 162 -32.19 15.78 11.58
CA ALA A 162 -33.21 16.00 10.56
C ALA A 162 -34.64 15.90 11.11
N CYS A 163 -34.91 14.94 12.02
CA CYS A 163 -36.21 14.81 12.68
C CYS A 163 -36.51 15.99 13.63
N VAL A 164 -35.49 16.51 14.32
CA VAL A 164 -35.60 17.67 15.20
C VAL A 164 -35.85 18.95 14.41
N HIS A 165 -35.10 19.17 13.32
CA HIS A 165 -35.27 20.34 12.46
C HIS A 165 -36.62 20.35 11.73
N SER A 166 -37.14 19.17 11.36
CA SER A 166 -38.43 19.06 10.66
C SER A 166 -39.63 19.03 11.60
N GLU A 167 -39.43 19.28 12.91
CA GLU A 167 -40.43 19.20 13.99
C GLU A 167 -41.18 17.86 14.08
N ILE A 168 -40.68 16.80 13.43
CA ILE A 168 -41.24 15.44 13.53
C ILE A 168 -40.99 14.89 14.93
N LEU A 169 -39.82 15.19 15.49
CA LEU A 169 -39.48 14.96 16.88
C LEU A 169 -39.28 16.33 17.55
N PRO A 170 -40.28 16.87 18.26
CA PRO A 170 -40.17 18.21 18.83
C PRO A 170 -39.04 18.28 19.86
N SER A 171 -38.28 19.36 19.84
CA SER A 171 -37.14 19.55 20.78
C SER A 171 -37.56 19.47 22.25
N SER A 172 -38.78 19.92 22.57
CA SER A 172 -39.36 19.82 23.92
C SER A 172 -39.51 18.38 24.39
N ALA A 173 -39.85 17.46 23.49
CA ALA A 173 -39.95 16.04 23.81
C ALA A 173 -38.60 15.48 24.26
N LEU A 174 -37.52 15.77 23.52
CA LEU A 174 -36.16 15.34 23.89
C LEU A 174 -35.72 15.93 25.25
N LEU A 175 -35.95 17.22 25.49
CA LEU A 175 -35.57 17.87 26.75
C LEU A 175 -36.36 17.34 27.96
N ASN A 176 -37.63 16.99 27.76
CA ASN A 176 -38.51 16.54 28.83
C ASN A 176 -38.34 15.05 29.16
N SER A 177 -38.12 14.18 28.18
CA SER A 177 -38.16 12.73 28.38
C SER A 177 -36.80 12.02 28.35
N LEU A 178 -35.78 12.59 27.69
CA LEU A 178 -34.52 11.88 27.47
C LEU A 178 -33.73 11.70 28.78
N SER A 179 -33.54 10.44 29.18
CA SER A 179 -32.84 10.08 30.42
C SER A 179 -31.46 9.44 30.18
N THR A 180 -31.23 8.84 29.01
CA THR A 180 -29.94 8.22 28.64
C THR A 180 -29.57 8.46 27.18
N LEU A 181 -28.33 8.88 26.94
CA LEU A 181 -27.70 9.03 25.61
C LEU A 181 -26.49 8.10 25.49
N VAL A 182 -26.40 7.36 24.40
CA VAL A 182 -25.27 6.48 24.09
C VAL A 182 -24.64 6.88 22.77
N LEU A 183 -23.33 7.13 22.77
CA LEU A 183 -22.51 7.30 21.58
C LEU A 183 -21.70 6.03 21.37
N ASP A 184 -22.19 5.12 20.50
CA ASP A 184 -21.48 3.89 20.18
C ASP A 184 -20.54 4.10 18.99
N LYS A 185 -19.33 3.52 19.08
CA LYS A 185 -18.23 3.75 18.13
C LYS A 185 -17.89 5.24 17.98
N ALA A 186 -17.69 5.92 19.10
CA ALA A 186 -17.44 7.36 19.15
C ALA A 186 -16.22 7.83 18.34
N ASP A 187 -15.18 7.01 18.25
CA ASP A 187 -14.01 7.20 17.38
C ASP A 187 -14.41 7.33 15.90
N LEU A 188 -15.39 6.54 15.47
CA LEU A 188 -15.90 6.59 14.10
C LEU A 188 -16.91 7.72 13.91
N LEU A 189 -17.68 8.13 14.92
CA LEU A 189 -18.66 9.21 14.76
C LEU A 189 -18.02 10.51 14.26
N LEU A 190 -16.86 10.90 14.82
CA LEU A 190 -16.12 12.07 14.33
C LEU A 190 -15.39 11.81 13.01
N THR A 191 -14.82 10.61 12.82
CA THR A 191 -14.17 10.22 11.56
C THR A 191 -15.14 10.31 10.36
N TYR A 192 -16.43 10.08 10.59
CA TYR A 192 -17.49 10.17 9.57
C TYR A 192 -18.07 11.60 9.42
N GLY A 193 -17.52 12.58 10.13
CA GLY A 193 -17.90 14.00 9.98
C GLY A 193 -19.16 14.42 10.75
N PHE A 194 -19.64 13.63 11.72
CA PHE A 194 -20.84 13.99 12.50
C PHE A 194 -20.58 15.01 13.64
N GLU A 195 -19.43 15.70 13.65
CA GLU A 195 -19.08 16.65 14.72
C GLU A 195 -20.13 17.77 14.85
N ASP A 196 -20.44 18.45 13.75
CA ASP A 196 -21.39 19.56 13.74
C ASP A 196 -22.80 19.10 14.07
N ASP A 197 -23.18 17.90 13.62
CA ASP A 197 -24.49 17.34 13.91
C ASP A 197 -24.64 17.04 15.40
N LEU A 198 -23.60 16.46 16.02
CA LEU A 198 -23.55 16.20 17.45
C LEU A 198 -23.50 17.50 18.26
N ARG A 199 -22.78 18.53 17.81
CA ARG A 199 -22.73 19.85 18.48
C ARG A 199 -24.09 20.56 18.43
N LYS A 200 -24.81 20.46 17.31
CA LYS A 200 -26.18 20.98 17.19
C LYS A 200 -27.14 20.19 18.07
N LEU A 201 -27.05 18.86 18.04
CA LEU A 201 -27.89 17.97 18.83
C LEU A 201 -27.67 18.14 20.34
N ALA A 202 -26.43 18.38 20.79
CA ALA A 202 -26.06 18.60 22.19
C ALA A 202 -26.88 19.74 22.84
N ARG A 203 -27.29 20.75 22.06
CA ARG A 203 -28.13 21.86 22.55
C ARG A 203 -29.56 21.44 22.90
N HIS A 204 -30.00 20.28 22.39
CA HIS A 204 -31.33 19.72 22.60
C HIS A 204 -31.31 18.55 23.60
N ILE A 205 -30.15 18.23 24.19
CA ILE A 205 -30.00 17.16 25.19
C ILE A 205 -30.06 17.79 26.59
N PRO A 206 -30.91 17.28 27.51
CA PRO A 206 -31.04 17.86 28.83
C PRO A 206 -29.80 17.57 29.70
N GLN A 207 -29.41 18.52 30.55
CA GLN A 207 -28.22 18.38 31.42
C GLN A 207 -28.31 17.23 32.44
N ARG A 208 -29.52 16.75 32.75
CA ARG A 208 -29.76 15.58 33.61
C ARG A 208 -29.63 14.23 32.89
N CYS A 209 -29.32 14.23 31.59
CA CYS A 209 -29.20 13.04 30.78
C CYS A 209 -27.90 12.30 31.11
N GLN A 210 -28.01 11.01 31.44
CA GLN A 210 -26.82 10.17 31.61
C GLN A 210 -26.22 9.87 30.23
N CYS A 211 -24.95 10.20 30.06
CA CYS A 211 -24.26 10.08 28.78
C CYS A 211 -23.19 8.97 28.82
N LEU A 212 -23.22 8.08 27.84
CA LEU A 212 -22.33 6.94 27.72
C LEU A 212 -21.57 7.02 26.39
N LEU A 213 -20.24 7.06 26.45
CA LEU A 213 -19.38 7.11 25.28
C LEU A 213 -18.62 5.78 25.17
N ILE A 214 -18.87 5.05 24.09
CA ILE A 214 -18.28 3.74 23.85
C ILE A 214 -17.34 3.82 22.66
N SER A 215 -16.06 3.50 22.86
CA SER A 215 -15.05 3.54 21.79
C SER A 215 -14.14 2.32 21.79
N ALA A 216 -13.53 2.06 20.62
CA ALA A 216 -12.47 1.07 20.51
C ALA A 216 -11.09 1.61 20.91
N THR A 217 -10.89 2.93 20.84
CA THR A 217 -9.57 3.57 20.97
C THR A 217 -9.66 4.86 21.78
N ALA A 218 -8.62 5.16 22.56
CA ALA A 218 -8.44 6.48 23.15
C ALA A 218 -7.82 7.42 22.11
N SER A 219 -8.64 8.22 21.43
CA SER A 219 -8.18 9.24 20.47
C SER A 219 -8.51 10.65 20.95
N ALA A 220 -7.79 11.66 20.45
CA ALA A 220 -8.09 13.07 20.73
C ALA A 220 -9.53 13.46 20.34
N ASP A 221 -10.12 12.73 19.38
CA ASP A 221 -11.52 12.90 18.98
C ASP A 221 -12.49 12.38 20.04
N VAL A 222 -12.17 11.26 20.72
CA VAL A 222 -12.94 10.79 21.88
C VAL A 222 -12.86 11.79 23.03
N GLU A 223 -11.71 12.44 23.23
CA GLU A 223 -11.56 13.51 24.24
C GLU A 223 -12.43 14.73 23.90
N LYS A 224 -12.46 15.18 22.64
CA LYS A 224 -13.36 16.27 22.20
C LYS A 224 -14.83 15.93 22.40
N LEU A 225 -15.25 14.69 22.09
CA LEU A 225 -16.63 14.25 22.32
C LEU A 225 -16.97 14.15 23.81
N LYS A 226 -16.00 13.74 24.63
CA LYS A 226 -16.14 13.73 26.08
C LYS A 226 -16.41 15.13 26.60
N ASP A 227 -15.61 16.12 26.18
CA ASP A 227 -15.79 17.51 26.62
C ASP A 227 -17.09 18.14 26.07
N LEU A 228 -17.59 17.65 24.93
CA LEU A 228 -18.82 18.16 24.32
C LEU A 228 -20.10 17.66 25.00
N VAL A 229 -20.12 16.41 25.48
CA VAL A 229 -21.36 15.71 25.86
C VAL A 229 -21.38 15.23 27.31
N LEU A 230 -20.24 14.89 27.90
CA LEU A 230 -20.18 14.23 29.21
C LEU A 230 -19.93 15.21 30.36
N GLN A 231 -20.43 14.87 31.56
CA GLN A 231 -20.17 15.60 32.81
C GLN A 231 -19.56 14.67 33.86
N ASN A 232 -18.32 14.93 34.28
CA ASN A 232 -17.60 14.13 35.30
C ASN A 232 -17.63 12.61 35.05
N ALA A 233 -17.33 12.20 33.81
CA ALA A 233 -17.40 10.80 33.40
C ALA A 233 -16.29 9.92 34.00
N VAL A 234 -16.66 8.70 34.37
CA VAL A 234 -15.72 7.63 34.76
C VAL A 234 -15.10 7.02 33.50
N ILE A 235 -13.77 6.96 33.44
CA ILE A 235 -13.04 6.41 32.29
C ILE A 235 -12.65 4.97 32.60
N LEU A 236 -13.16 4.03 31.80
CA LEU A 236 -12.85 2.62 31.86
C LEU A 236 -11.99 2.23 30.66
N THR A 237 -10.71 1.99 30.91
CA THR A 237 -9.77 1.51 29.89
C THR A 237 -9.35 0.08 30.22
N LEU A 238 -9.66 -0.87 29.34
CA LEU A 238 -9.24 -2.26 29.50
C LEU A 238 -8.11 -2.58 28.52
N LYS A 239 -6.93 -2.89 29.07
CA LYS A 239 -5.79 -3.46 28.35
C LYS A 239 -5.80 -4.97 28.59
N ASP A 240 -5.61 -5.78 27.56
CA ASP A 240 -5.54 -7.24 27.71
C ASP A 240 -4.23 -7.63 28.42
N GLU A 241 -4.31 -8.42 29.49
CA GLU A 241 -3.14 -8.90 30.27
C GLU A 241 -2.45 -10.14 29.68
N THR A 242 -2.98 -10.72 28.60
CA THR A 242 -2.29 -11.82 27.91
C THR A 242 -1.34 -11.26 26.87
N GLY A 243 -0.05 -11.34 27.19
CA GLY A 243 1.04 -11.01 26.29
C GLY A 243 0.94 -11.75 24.96
N ASP A 244 0.63 -10.97 23.92
CA ASP A 244 1.27 -10.98 22.60
C ASP A 244 0.63 -9.80 21.87
N ASP A 245 1.43 -8.81 21.47
CA ASP A 245 1.03 -7.68 20.62
C ASP A 245 0.69 -8.16 19.19
N SER A 246 -0.25 -9.09 19.09
CA SER A 246 -0.91 -9.53 17.87
C SER A 246 -2.10 -8.62 17.64
N PHE A 247 -1.76 -7.49 17.03
CA PHE A 247 -2.59 -6.66 16.17
C PHE A 247 -3.92 -7.30 15.75
N VAL A 248 -5.02 -6.59 16.01
CA VAL A 248 -6.37 -6.89 15.54
C VAL A 248 -6.33 -7.27 14.04
N PRO A 249 -6.69 -8.49 13.63
CA PRO A 249 -6.84 -8.80 12.22
C PRO A 249 -8.15 -8.17 11.74
N THR A 250 -8.03 -6.92 11.30
CA THR A 250 -8.99 -6.34 10.37
C THR A 250 -8.64 -6.91 9.01
N PHE A 251 -9.58 -7.67 8.44
CA PHE A 251 -9.66 -7.95 7.01
C PHE A 251 -8.61 -8.92 6.42
N VAL A 252 -8.99 -10.20 6.33
CA VAL A 252 -8.43 -11.09 5.31
C VAL A 252 -9.16 -10.80 4.00
N GLN A 253 -8.67 -9.83 3.21
CA GLN A 253 -8.77 -9.93 1.77
C GLN A 253 -7.53 -10.67 1.30
N GLN A 254 -7.67 -11.98 1.10
CA GLN A 254 -6.70 -12.73 0.34
C GLN A 254 -7.15 -12.75 -1.11
N PHE A 255 -6.86 -11.67 -1.83
CA PHE A 255 -6.74 -11.74 -3.27
C PHE A 255 -5.44 -12.47 -3.58
N LEU A 256 -5.51 -13.78 -3.88
CA LEU A 256 -4.62 -14.50 -4.80
C LEU A 256 -4.92 -16.01 -4.79
N CYS A 257 -5.92 -16.39 -5.58
CA CYS A 257 -6.14 -17.62 -6.34
C CYS A 257 -7.66 -17.78 -6.44
N GLY A 258 -8.20 -17.95 -7.65
CA GLY A 258 -9.63 -17.89 -7.95
C GLY A 258 -10.45 -19.07 -7.41
N ILE A 259 -10.44 -19.27 -6.10
CA ILE A 259 -11.28 -20.22 -5.38
C ILE A 259 -11.80 -19.49 -4.13
N SER A 260 -13.09 -19.14 -4.12
CA SER A 260 -13.71 -18.57 -2.92
C SER A 260 -13.97 -19.70 -1.92
N SER A 261 -13.07 -19.90 -0.95
CA SER A 261 -13.23 -20.92 0.08
C SER A 261 -13.43 -20.34 1.48
N ALA A 262 -14.35 -20.92 2.26
CA ALA A 262 -14.55 -20.58 3.66
C ALA A 262 -14.13 -21.74 4.58
N VAL A 263 -13.31 -21.46 5.61
CA VAL A 263 -12.83 -22.46 6.58
C VAL A 263 -13.64 -22.33 7.89
N PHE A 264 -14.21 -23.44 8.34
CA PHE A 264 -14.97 -23.56 9.59
C PHE A 264 -14.08 -24.19 10.67
N ASN A 265 -13.73 -23.39 11.68
CA ASN A 265 -13.21 -23.88 12.97
C ASN A 265 -14.28 -23.72 14.07
N ARG A 266 -14.25 -24.53 15.13
CA ARG A 266 -15.19 -24.47 16.27
C ARG A 266 -15.07 -23.15 17.05
N GLU A 267 -13.94 -22.47 16.95
CA GLU A 267 -13.65 -21.16 17.55
C GLU A 267 -14.37 -19.98 16.85
N VAL A 268 -14.88 -20.19 15.62
CA VAL A 268 -15.61 -19.14 14.89
C VAL A 268 -17.00 -18.97 15.50
N PRO A 269 -17.51 -17.75 15.75
CA PRO A 269 -18.84 -17.52 16.31
C PRO A 269 -19.96 -18.15 15.47
N LEU A 270 -21.00 -18.68 16.13
CA LEU A 270 -22.12 -19.39 15.48
C LEU A 270 -22.86 -18.51 14.45
N SER A 271 -22.95 -17.20 14.70
CA SER A 271 -23.55 -16.22 13.79
C SER A 271 -22.76 -16.08 12.49
N LEU A 272 -21.43 -16.08 12.55
CA LEU A 272 -20.58 -16.08 11.36
C LEU A 272 -20.69 -17.40 10.59
N ARG A 273 -20.76 -18.52 11.31
CA ARG A 273 -20.97 -19.84 10.71
C ARG A 273 -22.29 -19.92 9.93
N LEU A 274 -23.37 -19.38 10.49
CA LEU A 274 -24.68 -19.32 9.82
C LEU A 274 -24.70 -18.32 8.66
N HIS A 275 -24.00 -17.19 8.80
CA HIS A 275 -23.85 -16.20 7.74
C HIS A 275 -23.08 -16.79 6.54
N SER A 276 -21.94 -17.44 6.79
CA SER A 276 -21.14 -18.09 5.75
C SER A 276 -21.88 -19.24 5.06
N LEU A 277 -22.74 -19.97 5.78
CA LEU A 277 -23.63 -20.98 5.19
C LEU A 277 -24.73 -20.35 4.31
N LYS A 278 -25.33 -19.23 4.74
CA LYS A 278 -26.30 -18.47 3.93
C LYS A 278 -25.65 -17.93 2.67
N GLU A 279 -24.45 -17.35 2.78
CA GLU A 279 -23.67 -16.82 1.66
C GLU A 279 -23.23 -17.92 0.68
N CYS A 280 -22.85 -19.10 1.18
CA CYS A 280 -22.52 -20.27 0.34
C CYS A 280 -23.74 -20.73 -0.49
N ASN A 281 -24.94 -20.70 0.09
CA ASN A 281 -26.18 -21.02 -0.63
C ASN A 281 -26.56 -19.97 -1.70
N VAL A 282 -26.01 -18.76 -1.63
CA VAL A 282 -26.15 -17.70 -2.65
C VAL A 282 -25.04 -17.77 -3.71
N ARG A 283 -24.21 -18.84 -3.71
CA ARG A 283 -23.06 -19.07 -4.62
C ARG A 283 -21.94 -18.03 -4.51
N LEU A 284 -21.78 -17.39 -3.36
CA LEU A 284 -20.62 -16.51 -3.11
C LEU A 284 -19.32 -17.28 -2.78
N PHE A 285 -19.42 -18.55 -2.36
CA PHE A 285 -18.28 -19.43 -2.09
C PHE A 285 -18.34 -20.71 -2.95
N ASP A 286 -17.19 -21.15 -3.45
CA ASP A 286 -17.03 -22.35 -4.29
C ASP A 286 -16.80 -23.62 -3.45
N TYR A 287 -16.11 -23.51 -2.31
CA TYR A 287 -15.81 -24.65 -1.42
C TYR A 287 -15.95 -24.28 0.06
N LEU A 288 -16.48 -25.21 0.84
CA LEU A 288 -16.59 -25.11 2.30
C LEU A 288 -15.66 -26.15 2.95
N ILE A 289 -14.69 -25.72 3.75
CA ILE A 289 -13.76 -26.61 4.46
C ILE A 289 -14.13 -26.62 5.94
N ALA A 290 -14.55 -27.76 6.49
CA ALA A 290 -14.90 -27.90 7.89
C ALA A 290 -13.98 -28.88 8.62
N THR A 291 -13.37 -28.45 9.71
CA THR A 291 -12.57 -29.33 10.58
C THR A 291 -13.45 -29.90 11.69
N ALA A 292 -13.60 -31.23 11.72
CA ALA A 292 -14.32 -31.93 12.78
C ALA A 292 -13.32 -32.47 13.81
N ASP A 293 -13.30 -31.89 15.01
CA ASP A 293 -12.70 -32.54 16.18
C ASP A 293 -13.72 -33.50 16.78
N GLY A 294 -13.56 -34.79 16.45
CA GLY A 294 -14.28 -35.86 17.10
C GLY A 294 -13.80 -36.04 18.54
N LYS A 295 -14.50 -35.44 19.50
CA LYS A 295 -14.65 -36.01 20.85
C LYS A 295 -16.10 -36.40 21.05
N SER A 296 -16.36 -37.67 20.77
CA SER A 296 -17.54 -38.40 21.20
C SER A 296 -17.59 -38.44 22.72
N SER A 297 -18.59 -37.80 23.33
CA SER A 297 -19.03 -38.11 24.68
C SER A 297 -20.32 -38.91 24.56
N GLN A 298 -20.19 -40.23 24.70
CA GLN A 298 -21.31 -41.14 24.95
C GLN A 298 -21.86 -40.87 26.36
N GLN A 299 -23.18 -40.75 26.47
CA GLN A 299 -23.91 -41.10 27.69
C GLN A 299 -24.91 -42.20 27.31
N ASP A 300 -24.58 -43.38 27.81
CA ASP A 300 -25.39 -44.54 28.18
C ASP A 300 -26.88 -44.53 27.81
N GLU A 301 -27.29 -45.51 27.00
CA GLU A 301 -28.41 -46.43 27.30
C GLU A 301 -28.09 -47.81 26.69
N ALA A 302 -28.73 -48.82 27.25
CA ALA A 302 -28.17 -50.14 27.53
C ALA A 302 -28.31 -51.21 26.43
N GLU A 303 -27.57 -52.30 26.70
CA GLU A 303 -27.79 -53.71 26.30
C GLU A 303 -27.37 -54.21 24.91
N GLY A 304 -26.55 -55.28 24.91
CA GLY A 304 -26.65 -56.33 23.89
C GLY A 304 -25.38 -56.84 23.19
N ASP A 305 -24.44 -57.41 23.95
CA ASP A 305 -23.70 -58.66 23.64
C ASP A 305 -22.79 -58.82 22.38
N ASN A 306 -21.52 -59.10 22.69
CA ASN A 306 -20.59 -60.08 22.08
C ASN A 306 -20.20 -60.05 20.58
N ARG A 307 -18.93 -59.71 20.29
CA ARG A 307 -17.79 -60.66 20.08
C ARG A 307 -16.59 -60.05 19.33
N ASN A 308 -15.42 -60.21 19.95
CA ASN A 308 -14.11 -60.56 19.35
C ASN A 308 -13.55 -59.75 18.15
N LYS A 309 -12.55 -58.90 18.37
CA LYS A 309 -11.10 -59.23 18.36
C LYS A 309 -10.22 -57.98 18.55
N ARG A 310 -9.10 -58.18 19.24
CA ARG A 310 -8.12 -57.21 19.76
C ARG A 310 -6.73 -57.51 19.11
N PRO A 311 -5.62 -56.80 19.44
CA PRO A 311 -4.95 -55.83 18.55
C PRO A 311 -3.42 -56.07 18.43
N ALA A 312 -2.65 -55.13 17.83
CA ALA A 312 -1.24 -54.81 18.11
C ALA A 312 -0.82 -53.62 17.21
N ASN A 313 0.04 -52.66 17.55
CA ASN A 313 0.86 -52.41 18.72
C ASN A 313 1.27 -50.92 18.76
N ALA A 314 1.60 -50.41 19.93
CA ALA A 314 2.12 -49.07 20.17
C ALA A 314 3.39 -49.13 21.05
N LYS A 315 4.15 -48.02 21.05
CA LYS A 315 5.02 -47.44 22.12
C LYS A 315 6.55 -47.66 22.09
N SER A 316 7.24 -46.55 22.40
CA SER A 316 8.13 -46.34 23.58
C SER A 316 8.43 -44.81 23.70
N SER A 317 8.12 -44.04 24.77
CA SER A 317 8.68 -43.93 26.17
C SER A 317 10.11 -43.35 26.23
N VAL A 318 10.54 -42.42 27.12
CA VAL A 318 10.65 -42.45 28.61
C VAL A 318 11.06 -41.04 29.17
N ALA A 319 10.85 -40.81 30.48
CA ALA A 319 11.18 -39.63 31.30
C ALA A 319 12.33 -39.82 32.33
N ARG A 320 12.84 -38.70 32.92
CA ARG A 320 13.24 -38.42 34.34
C ARG A 320 14.62 -37.75 34.62
N SER A 321 14.59 -37.05 35.77
CA SER A 321 15.37 -35.99 36.42
C SER A 321 16.61 -36.37 37.26
N ALA A 322 17.48 -35.39 37.59
CA ALA A 322 18.26 -35.30 38.86
C ALA A 322 18.76 -33.87 39.16
N ASP A 323 18.68 -33.46 40.44
CA ASP A 323 19.18 -32.23 41.09
C ASP A 323 20.67 -32.32 41.51
N LEU A 324 21.36 -31.16 41.66
CA LEU A 324 22.19 -30.82 42.85
C LEU A 324 22.64 -29.33 42.87
N LYS A 325 22.77 -28.77 44.09
CA LYS A 325 23.06 -27.37 44.47
C LYS A 325 24.57 -27.03 44.60
N HIS A 326 24.82 -25.70 44.70
CA HIS A 326 25.94 -24.95 45.32
C HIS A 326 27.25 -24.74 44.52
N ILE A 327 27.59 -23.47 44.25
CA ILE A 327 28.76 -22.73 44.77
C ILE A 327 28.57 -21.23 44.45
N SER A 328 28.96 -20.38 45.40
CA SER A 328 28.91 -18.92 45.41
C SER A 328 30.25 -18.27 45.04
N MET A 329 30.17 -16.97 44.72
CA MET A 329 31.18 -15.90 44.87
C MET A 329 32.43 -15.89 43.95
N ALA A 330 32.58 -14.83 43.17
CA ALA A 330 33.53 -13.74 43.48
C ALA A 330 33.49 -12.62 42.42
N GLU A 331 33.22 -11.40 42.88
CA GLU A 331 33.55 -10.14 42.23
C GLU A 331 35.07 -9.96 42.11
N CYS A 332 35.52 -9.19 41.11
CA CYS A 332 36.76 -8.42 41.20
C CYS A 332 36.61 -7.11 40.43
N ALA A 333 36.39 -6.04 41.20
CA ALA A 333 36.61 -4.65 40.83
C ALA A 333 37.80 -4.10 41.64
N GLY A 334 38.48 -3.07 41.09
CA GLY A 334 39.45 -2.21 41.78
C GLY A 334 40.91 -2.49 41.40
N GLY A 335 41.79 -1.52 41.19
CA GLY A 335 41.80 -0.04 41.27
C GLY A 335 43.10 0.43 40.58
N SER A 336 43.13 1.55 39.84
CA SER A 336 43.22 2.97 40.26
C SER A 336 44.60 3.46 40.73
N SER A 337 44.91 4.71 40.33
CA SER A 337 45.96 5.64 40.82
C SER A 337 47.33 5.57 40.11
N SER A 338 48.03 6.65 39.71
CA SER A 338 47.86 8.11 39.81
C SER A 338 48.93 8.89 38.99
N ASN A 339 48.56 10.13 38.61
CA ASN A 339 49.32 11.41 38.64
C ASN A 339 50.62 11.71 37.86
N GLY A 340 50.63 12.92 37.26
CA GLY A 340 51.77 13.86 37.22
C GLY A 340 52.33 14.19 35.82
N VAL A 341 51.90 15.23 35.10
CA VAL A 341 52.29 16.68 35.19
C VAL A 341 53.71 17.03 34.68
N ARG A 342 53.75 18.01 33.74
CA ARG A 342 54.86 18.92 33.32
C ARG A 342 56.03 18.29 32.56
N SER A 343 56.78 18.96 31.68
CA SER A 343 56.75 20.20 30.89
C SER A 343 58.16 20.31 30.27
N LEU A 344 58.34 21.23 29.31
CA LEU A 344 59.63 21.88 28.95
C LEU A 344 60.57 21.21 27.93
N ARG A 345 60.53 21.81 26.73
CA ARG A 345 61.55 22.73 26.16
C ARG A 345 62.72 22.16 25.34
N ARG A 346 62.94 22.92 24.25
CA ARG A 346 64.16 23.20 23.44
C ARG A 346 64.35 22.32 22.20
N ARG A 347 64.14 22.85 21.00
CA ARG A 347 64.92 23.84 20.19
C ARG A 347 66.14 23.23 19.51
N SER A 348 66.09 23.35 18.19
CA SER A 348 67.16 23.70 17.23
C SER A 348 68.28 22.70 16.98
N GLY A 349 68.29 22.20 15.73
CA GLY A 349 69.42 21.60 15.06
C GLY A 349 69.10 21.30 13.59
N ARG A 350 69.05 22.34 12.74
CA ARG A 350 69.32 22.27 11.29
C ARG A 350 70.85 22.30 11.11
N PRO A 351 71.42 22.21 9.89
CA PRO A 351 71.03 21.46 8.68
C PRO A 351 72.26 20.81 7.97
N SER A 352 72.04 20.07 6.88
CA SER A 352 72.85 20.04 5.62
C SER A 352 72.46 18.76 4.85
N GLU A 353 71.72 18.84 3.74
CA GLU A 353 72.19 19.13 2.37
C GLU A 353 73.46 18.37 1.98
N ILE A 354 73.34 17.46 1.01
CA ILE A 354 74.18 17.39 -0.19
C ILE A 354 73.47 16.49 -1.24
N GLU A 355 73.35 17.06 -2.43
CA GLU A 355 72.91 16.44 -3.69
C GLU A 355 73.98 15.50 -4.28
N SER A 356 73.54 14.51 -5.09
CA SER A 356 74.09 14.14 -6.42
C SER A 356 73.61 12.73 -6.81
N LYS A 357 72.80 12.59 -7.86
CA LYS A 357 73.16 12.38 -9.28
C LYS A 357 73.86 11.05 -9.60
N SER A 358 73.03 10.09 -10.01
CA SER A 358 73.01 9.32 -11.28
C SER A 358 74.25 8.57 -11.84
N ALA A 359 74.00 7.28 -12.15
CA ALA A 359 74.56 6.39 -13.19
C ALA A 359 76.01 5.88 -13.02
N GLU A 360 76.42 4.63 -13.33
CA GLU A 360 75.81 3.43 -13.91
C GLU A 360 76.76 2.22 -13.65
N LYS A 361 76.22 0.98 -13.65
CA LYS A 361 76.88 -0.33 -13.97
C LYS A 361 77.91 -0.95 -13.00
N SER A 362 77.50 -2.03 -12.30
CA SER A 362 77.55 -3.43 -12.81
C SER A 362 77.84 -4.49 -11.73
N GLN A 363 77.07 -5.58 -11.82
CA GLN A 363 77.34 -6.97 -11.42
C GLN A 363 77.30 -7.41 -9.94
N HIS A 364 76.19 -8.10 -9.67
CA HIS A 364 76.02 -9.36 -8.96
C HIS A 364 75.82 -9.41 -7.44
N LYS A 365 74.59 -9.88 -7.13
CA LYS A 365 74.21 -10.83 -6.07
C LYS A 365 73.80 -10.20 -4.73
N ILE A 366 72.49 -10.12 -4.51
CA ILE A 366 71.71 -10.89 -3.51
C ILE A 366 70.29 -10.30 -3.50
N LYS A 367 69.27 -11.14 -3.76
CA LYS A 367 67.85 -10.80 -3.54
C LYS A 367 67.61 -10.54 -2.05
N PRO A 368 66.73 -9.58 -1.70
CA PRO A 368 65.74 -9.83 -0.68
C PRO A 368 64.32 -9.77 -1.27
N SER A 369 63.51 -10.67 -0.75
CA SER A 369 62.09 -10.89 -1.00
C SER A 369 61.23 -9.63 -0.85
N GLY A 370 60.39 -9.36 -1.84
CA GLY A 370 59.37 -8.31 -1.80
C GLY A 370 58.76 -8.01 -3.17
N SER A 371 58.27 -9.03 -3.89
CA SER A 371 57.66 -8.85 -5.22
C SER A 371 56.22 -9.35 -5.32
N SER A 372 55.63 -9.92 -4.26
CA SER A 372 54.27 -10.50 -4.37
C SER A 372 53.15 -9.46 -4.42
N GLN A 373 53.33 -8.24 -3.91
CA GLN A 373 52.23 -7.26 -3.86
C GLN A 373 52.08 -6.38 -5.11
N LEU A 374 53.09 -6.29 -5.98
CA LEU A 374 53.01 -5.44 -7.18
C LEU A 374 52.57 -6.23 -8.42
N GLU A 375 52.94 -7.51 -8.51
CA GLU A 375 52.46 -8.43 -9.56
C GLU A 375 50.97 -8.78 -9.36
N ASP A 376 50.52 -8.98 -8.11
CA ASP A 376 49.10 -9.21 -7.79
C ASP A 376 48.21 -8.00 -8.18
N VAL A 377 48.70 -6.76 -8.06
CA VAL A 377 47.95 -5.54 -8.42
C VAL A 377 47.87 -5.34 -9.94
N LEU A 378 48.91 -5.73 -10.68
CA LEU A 378 48.94 -5.71 -12.15
C LEU A 378 48.06 -6.82 -12.76
N GLU A 379 48.02 -8.02 -12.17
CA GLU A 379 47.12 -9.10 -12.62
C GLU A 379 45.63 -8.80 -12.33
N ILE A 380 45.31 -8.16 -11.19
CA ILE A 380 43.93 -7.80 -10.83
C ILE A 380 43.38 -6.70 -11.75
N THR A 381 44.22 -5.73 -12.16
CA THR A 381 43.82 -4.66 -13.10
C THR A 381 43.60 -5.20 -14.51
N ASP A 382 44.46 -6.09 -15.00
CA ASP A 382 44.29 -6.75 -16.31
C ASP A 382 43.06 -7.68 -16.34
N LEU A 383 42.79 -8.43 -15.26
CA LEU A 383 41.59 -9.27 -15.14
C LEU A 383 40.30 -8.44 -15.11
N ARG A 384 40.29 -7.29 -14.43
CA ARG A 384 39.15 -6.37 -14.40
C ARG A 384 38.88 -5.78 -15.79
N GLN A 385 39.94 -5.43 -16.52
CA GLN A 385 39.88 -4.87 -17.87
C GLN A 385 39.40 -5.91 -18.91
N VAL A 386 39.85 -7.16 -18.80
CA VAL A 386 39.36 -8.31 -19.58
C VAL A 386 37.90 -8.64 -19.23
N TYR A 387 37.50 -8.57 -17.96
CA TYR A 387 36.10 -8.76 -17.53
C TYR A 387 35.18 -7.67 -18.11
N THR A 388 35.58 -6.39 -18.04
CA THR A 388 34.83 -5.27 -18.63
C THR A 388 34.72 -5.37 -20.14
N ASN A 389 35.75 -5.85 -20.84
CA ASN A 389 35.72 -6.03 -22.30
C ASN A 389 34.83 -7.20 -22.74
N LYS A 390 34.78 -8.30 -21.96
CA LYS A 390 33.86 -9.43 -22.22
C LYS A 390 32.40 -9.06 -21.90
N ILE A 391 32.18 -8.22 -20.91
CA ILE A 391 30.89 -7.63 -20.55
C ILE A 391 30.42 -6.59 -21.60
N SER A 392 31.34 -5.85 -22.23
CA SER A 392 31.06 -4.84 -23.28
C SER A 392 30.37 -5.41 -24.54
N ALA A 393 30.72 -6.63 -24.97
CA ALA A 393 30.03 -7.30 -26.08
C ALA A 393 28.59 -7.71 -25.73
N ASN A 394 28.34 -8.12 -24.48
CA ASN A 394 27.01 -8.46 -23.97
C ASN A 394 26.12 -7.21 -23.80
N HIS A 395 26.69 -6.04 -23.49
CA HIS A 395 25.91 -4.82 -23.26
C HIS A 395 25.05 -4.38 -24.45
N ARG A 396 25.53 -4.52 -25.68
CA ARG A 396 24.74 -4.15 -26.87
C ARG A 396 23.53 -5.06 -27.07
N TRP A 397 23.68 -6.35 -26.76
CA TRP A 397 22.57 -7.30 -26.82
C TRP A 397 21.58 -7.06 -25.69
N VAL A 398 22.06 -6.90 -24.45
CA VAL A 398 21.22 -6.57 -23.29
C VAL A 398 20.42 -5.28 -23.55
N TRP A 399 21.06 -4.23 -24.06
CA TRP A 399 20.37 -3.00 -24.45
C TRP A 399 19.25 -3.23 -25.47
N ARG A 400 19.52 -3.98 -26.55
CA ARG A 400 18.49 -4.28 -27.56
C ARG A 400 17.32 -5.06 -26.99
N VAL A 401 17.59 -6.05 -26.14
CA VAL A 401 16.55 -6.86 -25.48
C VAL A 401 15.72 -5.99 -24.53
N CYS A 402 16.36 -5.19 -23.66
CA CYS A 402 15.68 -4.27 -22.76
C CYS A 402 14.83 -3.25 -23.52
N LEU A 403 15.39 -2.67 -24.58
CA LEU A 403 14.70 -1.70 -25.41
C LEU A 403 13.46 -2.29 -26.09
N VAL A 404 13.61 -3.43 -26.79
CA VAL A 404 12.48 -4.08 -27.46
C VAL A 404 11.42 -4.50 -26.44
N ALA A 405 11.82 -5.10 -25.30
CA ALA A 405 10.90 -5.51 -24.26
C ALA A 405 10.10 -4.33 -23.68
N ARG A 406 10.76 -3.19 -23.40
CA ARG A 406 10.09 -1.99 -22.85
C ARG A 406 9.23 -1.27 -23.89
N LEU A 407 9.63 -1.24 -25.16
CA LEU A 407 8.79 -0.71 -26.24
C LEU A 407 7.51 -1.54 -26.42
N LEU A 408 7.63 -2.88 -26.41
CA LEU A 408 6.47 -3.76 -26.45
C LEU A 408 5.58 -3.57 -25.21
N ASN A 409 6.17 -3.46 -24.03
CA ASN A 409 5.43 -3.17 -22.79
C ASN A 409 4.64 -1.84 -22.89
N ALA A 410 5.28 -0.74 -23.32
CA ALA A 410 4.61 0.55 -23.49
C ALA A 410 3.41 0.54 -24.46
N LEU A 411 3.48 -0.32 -25.49
CA LEU A 411 2.37 -0.53 -26.43
C LEU A 411 1.25 -1.43 -25.84
N LEU A 412 1.60 -2.34 -24.93
CA LEU A 412 0.65 -3.21 -24.24
C LEU A 412 -0.17 -2.46 -23.18
N VAL A 413 0.42 -1.49 -22.48
CA VAL A 413 -0.29 -0.71 -21.44
C VAL A 413 -1.48 0.05 -22.04
N ARG A 414 -2.69 -0.20 -21.52
CA ARG A 414 -3.96 0.40 -21.98
C ARG A 414 -4.81 0.97 -20.84
N THR A 415 -4.30 0.94 -19.62
CA THR A 415 -5.05 1.30 -18.41
C THR A 415 -4.59 2.64 -17.87
N TYR A 416 -5.47 3.30 -17.12
CA TYR A 416 -5.16 4.50 -16.36
C TYR A 416 -4.76 4.13 -14.94
N PHE A 417 -3.80 4.82 -14.32
CA PHE A 417 -3.38 4.51 -12.94
C PHE A 417 -3.48 5.69 -11.98
N ASN A 418 -2.94 6.87 -12.34
CA ASN A 418 -2.91 8.02 -11.43
C ASN A 418 -2.95 9.36 -12.19
N PRO A 419 -3.51 10.44 -11.60
CA PRO A 419 -3.49 11.79 -12.16
C PRO A 419 -2.12 12.27 -12.63
N ASP A 420 -1.06 11.95 -11.87
CA ASP A 420 0.32 12.34 -12.20
C ASP A 420 0.81 11.83 -13.56
N GLU A 421 0.20 10.79 -14.13
CA GLU A 421 0.57 10.27 -15.46
C GLU A 421 0.20 11.23 -16.59
N HIS A 422 -0.90 11.97 -16.45
CA HIS A 422 -1.40 12.88 -17.50
C HIS A 422 -1.46 14.33 -17.02
N TRP A 423 -2.07 14.59 -15.87
CA TRP A 423 -2.40 15.93 -15.40
C TRP A 423 -1.21 16.74 -14.88
N GLN A 424 -0.16 16.07 -14.39
CA GLN A 424 1.08 16.72 -13.95
C GLN A 424 2.23 16.59 -14.96
N SER A 425 2.00 16.01 -16.14
CA SER A 425 3.04 15.81 -17.14
C SER A 425 2.54 16.13 -18.55
N LEU A 426 1.74 15.25 -19.14
CA LEU A 426 1.33 15.32 -20.55
C LEU A 426 0.39 16.48 -20.84
N GLU A 427 -0.55 16.79 -19.95
CA GLU A 427 -1.51 17.86 -20.12
C GLU A 427 -0.82 19.23 -20.09
N VAL A 428 0.12 19.40 -19.16
CA VAL A 428 0.97 20.59 -19.04
C VAL A 428 1.83 20.75 -20.29
N ALA A 429 2.48 19.66 -20.72
CA ALA A 429 3.29 19.64 -21.94
C ALA A 429 2.48 19.96 -23.20
N HIS A 430 1.25 19.44 -23.29
CA HIS A 430 0.33 19.72 -24.39
C HIS A 430 -0.02 21.22 -24.43
N ARG A 431 -0.40 21.81 -23.29
CA ARG A 431 -0.72 23.24 -23.19
C ARG A 431 0.44 24.13 -23.60
N MET A 432 1.68 23.79 -23.22
CA MET A 432 2.88 24.53 -23.64
C MET A 432 3.06 24.60 -25.16
N VAL A 433 2.75 23.52 -25.87
CA VAL A 433 3.02 23.41 -27.31
C VAL A 433 1.88 23.97 -28.15
N PHE A 434 0.63 23.65 -27.79
CA PHE A 434 -0.55 23.96 -28.60
C PHE A 434 -1.35 25.17 -28.11
N GLY A 435 -1.04 25.71 -26.93
CA GLY A 435 -1.69 26.90 -26.37
C GLY A 435 -3.06 26.65 -25.73
N TYR A 436 -3.58 25.42 -25.77
CA TYR A 436 -4.81 25.01 -25.09
C TYR A 436 -4.59 23.73 -24.26
N GLY A 437 -5.34 23.57 -23.18
CA GLY A 437 -5.17 22.51 -22.19
C GLY A 437 -5.42 23.00 -20.78
N HIS A 438 -5.51 22.08 -19.82
CA HIS A 438 -5.81 22.40 -18.42
C HIS A 438 -4.53 22.49 -17.56
N LEU A 439 -4.43 23.50 -16.70
CA LEU A 439 -3.42 23.51 -15.62
C LEU A 439 -4.14 23.25 -14.30
N THR A 440 -3.63 22.31 -13.51
CA THR A 440 -4.15 22.08 -12.17
C THR A 440 -3.68 23.19 -11.23
N TRP A 441 -4.42 23.40 -10.13
CA TRP A 441 -4.14 24.39 -9.09
C TRP A 441 -2.71 24.31 -8.53
N GLU A 442 -2.08 23.13 -8.61
CA GLU A 442 -0.70 22.89 -8.17
C GLU A 442 0.33 23.72 -8.95
N TRP A 443 0.04 23.98 -10.23
CA TRP A 443 0.87 24.85 -11.06
C TRP A 443 0.60 26.31 -10.70
N ASP A 444 -0.65 26.71 -10.49
CA ASP A 444 -0.96 28.09 -10.09
C ASP A 444 -0.32 28.47 -8.74
N LYS A 445 -0.26 27.53 -7.78
CA LYS A 445 0.45 27.72 -6.50
C LYS A 445 1.98 27.55 -6.60
N GLY A 446 2.52 27.16 -7.76
CA GLY A 446 3.96 27.01 -7.98
C GLY A 446 4.63 25.94 -7.11
N ILE A 447 3.95 24.80 -6.90
CA ILE A 447 4.45 23.69 -6.07
C ILE A 447 5.06 22.54 -6.91
N ARG A 448 4.95 22.58 -8.25
CA ARG A 448 5.47 21.56 -9.16
C ARG A 448 6.56 22.09 -10.09
N SER A 449 7.51 21.22 -10.43
CA SER A 449 8.66 21.52 -11.29
C SER A 449 8.30 21.27 -12.76
N TYR A 450 8.62 22.22 -13.63
CA TYR A 450 8.40 22.09 -15.08
C TYR A 450 9.44 21.21 -15.79
N VAL A 451 10.51 20.80 -15.10
CA VAL A 451 11.61 20.02 -15.69
C VAL A 451 11.11 18.71 -16.32
N HIS A 452 10.19 18.01 -15.67
CA HIS A 452 9.63 16.75 -16.19
C HIS A 452 8.66 16.95 -17.38
N PRO A 453 7.63 17.83 -17.31
CA PRO A 453 6.79 18.15 -18.47
C PRO A 453 7.56 18.65 -19.70
N LEU A 454 8.64 19.41 -19.51
CA LEU A 454 9.44 19.96 -20.61
C LEU A 454 10.00 18.88 -21.55
N ILE A 455 10.32 17.69 -21.02
CA ILE A 455 10.78 16.54 -21.82
C ILE A 455 9.69 16.12 -22.82
N PHE A 456 8.43 16.07 -22.38
CA PHE A 456 7.31 15.73 -23.25
C PHE A 456 6.87 16.91 -24.12
N ALA A 457 7.03 18.15 -23.66
CA ALA A 457 6.76 19.33 -24.47
C ALA A 457 7.70 19.39 -25.69
N ALA A 458 8.98 19.05 -25.51
CA ALA A 458 9.93 18.93 -26.61
C ALA A 458 9.48 17.85 -27.63
N LEU A 459 9.05 16.69 -27.15
CA LEU A 459 8.50 15.62 -28.00
C LEU A 459 7.26 16.08 -28.77
N TYR A 460 6.29 16.71 -28.11
CA TYR A 460 5.08 17.23 -28.74
C TYR A 460 5.39 18.35 -29.73
N LYS A 461 6.39 19.19 -29.47
CA LYS A 461 6.83 20.21 -30.42
C LYS A 461 7.38 19.60 -31.70
N VAL A 462 8.16 18.52 -31.60
CA VAL A 462 8.63 17.76 -32.76
C VAL A 462 7.45 17.18 -33.55
N LEU A 463 6.49 16.54 -32.87
CA LEU A 463 5.30 15.98 -33.52
C LEU A 463 4.49 17.06 -34.26
N ALA A 464 4.28 18.21 -33.63
CA ALA A 464 3.59 19.36 -34.22
C ALA A 464 4.31 19.91 -35.45
N ILE A 465 5.64 20.06 -35.41
CA ILE A 465 6.45 20.53 -36.55
C ILE A 465 6.40 19.52 -37.72
N THR A 466 6.39 18.23 -37.42
CA THR A 466 6.30 17.17 -38.45
C THR A 466 4.89 16.94 -39.00
N GLY A 467 3.85 17.53 -38.40
CA GLY A 467 2.45 17.29 -38.76
C GLY A 467 1.95 15.87 -38.45
N LEU A 468 2.56 15.19 -37.46
CA LEU A 468 2.22 13.82 -37.06
C LEU A 468 1.41 13.76 -35.75
N ASP A 469 0.88 14.89 -35.30
CA ASP A 469 0.12 15.13 -34.06
C ASP A 469 -1.29 14.49 -34.03
N THR A 470 -1.42 13.27 -34.57
CA THR A 470 -2.67 12.51 -34.43
C THR A 470 -2.93 12.16 -32.94
N PRO A 471 -4.19 12.23 -32.44
CA PRO A 471 -4.53 11.78 -31.08
C PRO A 471 -3.94 10.42 -30.64
N TRP A 472 -3.83 9.47 -31.58
CA TRP A 472 -3.22 8.18 -31.29
C TRP A 472 -1.72 8.31 -30.98
N LEU A 473 -0.98 9.09 -31.77
CA LEU A 473 0.45 9.32 -31.54
C LEU A 473 0.68 10.20 -30.32
N MET A 474 -0.17 11.20 -30.09
CA MET A 474 -0.13 12.06 -28.91
C MET A 474 -0.29 11.27 -27.59
N ALA A 475 -1.13 10.24 -27.58
CA ALA A 475 -1.31 9.35 -26.43
C ALA A 475 -0.18 8.32 -26.26
N ARG A 476 0.48 7.88 -27.35
CA ARG A 476 1.46 6.76 -27.32
C ARG A 476 2.92 7.17 -27.34
N ALA A 477 3.28 8.24 -28.04
CA ALA A 477 4.66 8.69 -28.15
C ALA A 477 5.32 8.99 -26.79
N PRO A 478 4.64 9.63 -25.81
CA PRO A 478 5.22 9.84 -24.49
C PRO A 478 5.57 8.54 -23.75
N ARG A 479 4.71 7.51 -23.83
CA ARG A 479 4.98 6.18 -23.25
C ARG A 479 6.15 5.47 -23.93
N LEU A 480 6.30 5.65 -25.25
CA LEU A 480 7.45 5.13 -25.99
C LEU A 480 8.75 5.83 -25.59
N LEU A 481 8.73 7.16 -25.39
CA LEU A 481 9.87 7.89 -24.84
C LEU A 481 10.22 7.39 -23.45
N GLN A 482 9.21 7.18 -22.60
CA GLN A 482 9.42 6.62 -21.26
C GLN A 482 10.00 5.19 -21.29
N ALA A 483 9.61 4.38 -22.27
CA ALA A 483 10.19 3.05 -22.47
C ALA A 483 11.70 3.11 -22.76
N LEU A 484 12.19 4.18 -23.41
CA LEU A 484 13.62 4.40 -23.58
C LEU A 484 14.31 4.60 -22.22
N PHE A 485 13.74 5.45 -21.36
CA PHE A 485 14.26 5.65 -20.00
C PHE A 485 14.19 4.37 -19.16
N ALA A 486 13.10 3.60 -19.25
CA ALA A 486 12.99 2.31 -18.58
C ALA A 486 14.05 1.31 -19.06
N ALA A 487 14.35 1.26 -20.37
CA ALA A 487 15.41 0.41 -20.90
C ALA A 487 16.81 0.87 -20.43
N VAL A 488 17.03 2.18 -20.30
CA VAL A 488 18.25 2.72 -19.65
C VAL A 488 18.32 2.25 -18.21
N CYS A 489 17.24 2.36 -17.43
CA CYS A 489 17.18 1.88 -16.06
C CYS A 489 17.56 0.39 -15.95
N ASP A 490 16.98 -0.48 -16.79
CA ASP A 490 17.26 -1.92 -16.79
C ASP A 490 18.74 -2.23 -17.11
N VAL A 491 19.32 -1.54 -18.11
CA VAL A 491 20.74 -1.73 -18.46
C VAL A 491 21.67 -1.23 -17.37
N TYR A 492 21.38 -0.09 -16.76
CA TYR A 492 22.20 0.42 -15.67
C TYR A 492 22.02 -0.41 -14.38
N LEU A 493 20.85 -0.99 -14.14
CA LEU A 493 20.67 -1.99 -13.08
C LEU A 493 21.53 -3.22 -13.33
N PHE A 494 21.56 -3.74 -14.55
CA PHE A 494 22.43 -4.85 -14.93
C PHE A 494 23.91 -4.50 -14.68
N LYS A 495 24.35 -3.31 -15.10
CA LYS A 495 25.73 -2.84 -14.88
C LYS A 495 26.06 -2.68 -13.39
N LEU A 496 25.18 -2.05 -12.62
CA LEU A 496 25.33 -1.88 -11.17
C LEU A 496 25.44 -3.24 -10.47
N THR A 497 24.52 -4.17 -10.78
CA THR A 497 24.55 -5.52 -10.22
C THR A 497 25.83 -6.26 -10.60
N ALA A 498 26.28 -6.13 -11.86
CA ALA A 498 27.51 -6.74 -12.31
C ALA A 498 28.75 -6.21 -11.55
N GLN A 499 28.74 -4.93 -11.19
CA GLN A 499 29.80 -4.32 -10.39
C GLN A 499 29.76 -4.76 -8.92
N VAL A 500 28.58 -4.92 -8.33
CA VAL A 500 28.41 -5.25 -6.90
C VAL A 500 28.54 -6.75 -6.61
N PHE A 501 27.92 -7.59 -7.46
CA PHE A 501 27.75 -9.04 -7.24
C PHE A 501 28.34 -9.92 -8.36
N GLY A 502 28.74 -9.35 -9.49
CA GLY A 502 29.29 -10.10 -10.64
C GLY A 502 28.27 -10.37 -11.75
N GLY A 503 28.75 -10.95 -12.86
CA GLY A 503 27.98 -11.04 -14.11
C GLY A 503 26.76 -11.98 -14.10
N ARG A 504 26.82 -13.09 -13.36
CA ARG A 504 25.68 -14.04 -13.26
C ARG A 504 24.52 -13.48 -12.44
N PRO A 505 24.73 -12.93 -11.21
CA PRO A 505 23.66 -12.25 -10.48
C PRO A 505 23.02 -11.11 -11.27
N ALA A 506 23.78 -10.41 -12.12
CA ALA A 506 23.25 -9.35 -12.97
C ALA A 506 22.18 -9.83 -13.96
N PHE A 507 22.35 -11.02 -14.55
CA PHE A 507 21.35 -11.61 -15.43
C PHE A 507 20.05 -11.93 -14.68
N TRP A 508 20.16 -12.53 -13.49
CA TRP A 508 19.00 -12.84 -12.65
C TRP A 508 18.32 -11.60 -12.07
N ALA A 509 19.07 -10.53 -11.78
CA ALA A 509 18.52 -9.25 -11.38
C ALA A 509 17.72 -8.60 -12.52
N LEU A 510 18.24 -8.66 -13.75
CA LEU A 510 17.52 -8.20 -14.93
C LEU A 510 16.24 -9.02 -15.18
N PHE A 511 16.32 -10.34 -15.06
CA PHE A 511 15.14 -11.21 -15.11
C PHE A 511 14.10 -10.79 -14.06
N SER A 512 14.52 -10.62 -12.81
CA SER A 512 13.64 -10.21 -11.70
C SER A 512 13.00 -8.85 -11.97
N GLN A 513 13.76 -7.88 -12.47
CA GLN A 513 13.28 -6.54 -12.84
C GLN A 513 12.29 -6.55 -14.01
N MET A 514 12.46 -7.44 -14.99
CA MET A 514 11.54 -7.57 -16.13
C MET A 514 10.27 -8.33 -15.77
N VAL A 515 10.37 -9.30 -14.86
CA VAL A 515 9.26 -10.16 -14.45
C VAL A 515 8.41 -9.53 -13.34
N ASN A 516 9.00 -8.72 -12.46
CA ASN A 516 8.28 -8.06 -11.37
C ASN A 516 7.06 -7.27 -11.88
N TRP A 517 5.89 -7.59 -11.32
CA TRP A 517 4.61 -7.09 -11.84
C TRP A 517 4.49 -5.57 -11.78
N PHE A 518 4.96 -4.97 -10.68
CA PHE A 518 4.83 -3.53 -10.45
C PHE A 518 5.78 -2.73 -11.34
N THR A 519 7.01 -3.23 -11.52
CA THR A 519 7.99 -2.65 -12.45
C THR A 519 7.47 -2.72 -13.89
N PHE A 520 6.86 -3.86 -14.28
CA PHE A 520 6.22 -4.00 -15.58
C PHE A 520 5.08 -2.97 -15.76
N PHE A 521 4.25 -2.80 -14.73
CA PHE A 521 3.07 -1.94 -14.73
C PHE A 521 3.39 -0.42 -14.73
N CYS A 522 4.43 0.02 -14.01
CA CYS A 522 4.70 1.45 -13.79
C CYS A 522 5.83 2.05 -14.63
N MET A 523 6.89 1.30 -14.98
CA MET A 523 8.12 1.91 -15.51
C MET A 523 7.94 2.60 -16.87
N THR A 524 7.00 2.13 -17.70
CA THR A 524 6.71 2.70 -19.03
C THR A 524 5.64 3.79 -19.00
N ARG A 525 5.05 4.08 -17.84
CA ARG A 525 4.09 5.18 -17.65
C ARG A 525 4.83 6.49 -17.44
N THR A 526 4.24 7.60 -17.90
CA THR A 526 4.79 8.96 -17.89
C THR A 526 4.76 9.62 -16.50
N LEU A 527 5.20 8.86 -15.50
CA LEU A 527 5.33 9.26 -14.10
C LEU A 527 6.72 9.85 -13.85
N SER A 528 6.77 10.97 -13.11
CA SER A 528 8.04 11.54 -12.64
C SER A 528 8.82 10.56 -11.76
N SER A 529 8.13 9.73 -10.97
CA SER A 529 8.73 8.63 -10.19
C SER A 529 9.52 7.65 -11.06
N SER A 530 9.05 7.33 -12.27
CA SER A 530 9.74 6.39 -13.16
C SER A 530 11.04 6.99 -13.70
N LEU A 531 11.05 8.30 -13.98
CA LEU A 531 12.27 9.01 -14.37
C LEU A 531 13.25 9.15 -13.19
N GLU A 532 12.76 9.48 -12.00
CA GLU A 532 13.53 9.50 -10.75
C GLU A 532 14.20 8.15 -10.50
N THR A 533 13.48 7.03 -10.64
CA THR A 533 14.04 5.67 -10.52
C THR A 533 15.19 5.46 -11.52
N THR A 534 15.00 5.85 -12.77
CA THR A 534 16.03 5.73 -13.81
C THR A 534 17.27 6.53 -13.45
N LEU A 535 17.11 7.81 -13.09
CA LEU A 535 18.21 8.68 -12.68
C LEU A 535 18.91 8.17 -11.42
N THR A 536 18.16 7.62 -10.46
CA THR A 536 18.69 7.03 -9.23
C THR A 536 19.61 5.85 -9.53
N ILE A 537 19.19 4.89 -10.35
CA ILE A 537 20.01 3.73 -10.69
C ILE A 537 21.24 4.11 -11.52
N VAL A 538 21.11 5.06 -12.45
CA VAL A 538 22.25 5.57 -13.23
C VAL A 538 23.25 6.28 -12.31
N ALA A 539 22.78 7.12 -11.39
CA ALA A 539 23.65 7.83 -10.47
C ALA A 539 24.32 6.90 -9.46
N LEU A 540 23.61 5.88 -8.93
CA LEU A 540 24.20 4.85 -8.07
C LEU A 540 25.28 4.03 -8.79
N TYR A 541 25.13 3.76 -10.08
CA TYR A 541 26.17 3.09 -10.88
C TYR A 541 27.47 3.91 -10.95
N TYR A 542 27.36 5.22 -11.14
CA TYR A 542 28.52 6.11 -11.15
C TYR A 542 29.03 6.47 -9.75
N TRP A 543 28.34 6.06 -8.68
CA TRP A 543 28.76 6.31 -7.31
C TRP A 543 29.90 5.37 -6.92
N PRO A 544 31.08 5.89 -6.54
CA PRO A 544 32.27 5.05 -6.39
C PRO A 544 32.26 4.24 -5.07
N GLU A 545 32.18 2.91 -5.18
CA GLU A 545 32.73 1.99 -4.18
C GLU A 545 34.16 1.59 -4.62
N GLY A 546 35.12 2.48 -4.44
CA GLY A 546 36.55 2.20 -4.67
C GLY A 546 37.04 2.39 -6.12
N GLU A 547 37.98 3.33 -6.25
CA GLU A 547 38.70 3.82 -7.46
C GLU A 547 38.04 4.94 -8.27
N ASN A 548 38.84 5.98 -8.57
CA ASN A 548 38.45 7.16 -9.33
C ASN A 548 38.37 6.84 -10.84
N LEU A 549 37.22 6.36 -11.30
CA LEU A 549 36.96 6.29 -12.74
C LEU A 549 36.81 7.72 -13.29
N LYS A 550 37.60 8.08 -14.30
CA LYS A 550 37.44 9.33 -15.07
C LYS A 550 36.63 9.04 -16.32
N VAL A 551 35.56 9.80 -16.54
CA VAL A 551 34.68 9.70 -17.70
C VAL A 551 34.93 10.91 -18.59
N GLU A 552 35.20 10.66 -19.88
CA GLU A 552 35.38 11.71 -20.88
C GLU A 552 34.03 12.07 -21.52
N LEU A 553 33.63 13.35 -21.41
CA LEU A 553 32.46 13.94 -22.06
C LEU A 553 32.92 15.19 -22.81
N ASP A 554 32.80 15.20 -24.14
CA ASP A 554 33.18 16.33 -25.02
C ASP A 554 34.55 16.95 -24.69
N GLY A 555 35.58 16.10 -24.54
CA GLY A 555 36.95 16.53 -24.24
C GLY A 555 37.20 17.04 -22.81
N ARG A 556 36.20 16.98 -21.92
CA ARG A 556 36.35 17.27 -20.49
C ARG A 556 36.30 15.97 -19.68
N TRP A 557 37.25 15.83 -18.75
CA TRP A 557 37.34 14.69 -17.84
C TRP A 557 36.59 14.99 -16.55
N LEU A 558 35.45 14.32 -16.34
CA LEU A 558 34.71 14.35 -15.07
C LEU A 558 35.07 13.12 -14.24
N THR A 559 35.11 13.27 -12.92
CA THR A 559 35.15 12.08 -12.05
C THR A 559 33.79 11.40 -12.04
N SER A 560 33.76 10.07 -11.96
CA SER A 560 32.51 9.30 -11.83
C SER A 560 31.62 9.83 -10.70
N ARG A 561 32.23 10.27 -9.60
CA ARG A 561 31.54 10.92 -8.47
C ARG A 561 30.87 12.23 -8.85
N GLN A 562 31.56 13.12 -9.57
CA GLN A 562 30.97 14.38 -10.04
C GLN A 562 29.78 14.12 -10.98
N LEU A 563 29.90 13.13 -11.87
CA LEU A 563 28.80 12.73 -12.74
C LEU A 563 27.60 12.21 -11.94
N ALA A 564 27.84 11.36 -10.93
CA ALA A 564 26.78 10.88 -10.05
C ALA A 564 26.08 12.02 -9.29
N LEU A 565 26.83 13.01 -8.79
CA LEU A 565 26.28 14.20 -8.13
C LEU A 565 25.44 15.06 -9.08
N ILE A 566 25.87 15.24 -10.34
CA ILE A 566 25.09 15.99 -11.34
C ILE A 566 23.76 15.27 -11.62
N ILE A 567 23.79 13.94 -11.82
CA ILE A 567 22.58 13.16 -12.09
C ILE A 567 21.65 13.15 -10.86
N ALA A 568 22.21 13.05 -9.65
CA ALA A 568 21.47 13.19 -8.41
C ALA A 568 20.78 14.56 -8.29
N ALA A 569 21.48 15.63 -8.64
CA ALA A 569 20.94 16.99 -8.64
C ALA A 569 19.80 17.15 -9.65
N VAL A 570 19.93 16.58 -10.86
CA VAL A 570 18.83 16.52 -11.84
C VAL A 570 17.64 15.72 -11.32
N SER A 571 17.87 14.61 -10.60
CA SER A 571 16.81 13.84 -9.94
C SER A 571 16.04 14.70 -8.93
N CYS A 572 16.75 15.45 -8.08
CA CYS A 572 16.14 16.39 -7.12
C CYS A 572 15.39 17.55 -7.80
N ALA A 573 15.87 18.02 -8.97
CA ALA A 573 15.21 19.05 -9.76
C ALA A 573 13.89 18.56 -10.40
N VAL A 574 13.86 17.30 -10.84
CA VAL A 574 12.64 16.63 -11.31
C VAL A 574 11.69 16.39 -10.15
N ARG A 575 12.21 15.95 -9.01
CA ARG A 575 11.42 15.63 -7.82
C ARG A 575 12.18 15.95 -6.53
N PRO A 576 11.74 16.96 -5.74
CA PRO A 576 12.43 17.32 -4.49
C PRO A 576 12.55 16.18 -3.49
N THR A 577 11.62 15.22 -3.51
CA THR A 577 11.63 14.06 -2.61
C THR A 577 12.80 13.10 -2.85
N SER A 578 13.44 13.14 -4.04
CA SER A 578 14.66 12.36 -4.31
C SER A 578 15.79 12.70 -3.34
N ALA A 579 15.76 13.87 -2.70
CA ALA A 579 16.74 14.28 -1.71
C ALA A 579 16.85 13.28 -0.54
N VAL A 580 15.78 12.53 -0.21
CA VAL A 580 15.79 11.50 0.84
C VAL A 580 16.82 10.40 0.54
N ILE A 581 16.93 9.97 -0.72
CA ILE A 581 17.87 8.94 -1.18
C ILE A 581 19.31 9.47 -1.08
N TRP A 582 19.53 10.68 -1.61
CA TRP A 582 20.84 11.28 -1.70
C TRP A 582 21.38 11.75 -0.35
N LEU A 583 20.51 12.05 0.61
CA LEU A 583 20.91 12.35 1.97
C LEU A 583 21.58 11.13 2.61
N TYR A 584 21.00 9.94 2.48
CA TYR A 584 21.62 8.70 2.99
C TYR A 584 22.97 8.42 2.30
N VAL A 585 22.97 8.39 0.97
CA VAL A 585 24.15 8.12 0.15
C VAL A 585 25.27 9.12 0.46
N GLY A 586 24.94 10.40 0.53
CA GLY A 586 25.88 11.49 0.83
C GLY A 586 26.43 11.42 2.25
N VAL A 587 25.58 11.19 3.26
CA VAL A 587 26.01 11.10 4.67
C VAL A 587 26.94 9.91 4.89
N VAL A 588 26.57 8.73 4.40
CA VAL A 588 27.42 7.53 4.53
C VAL A 588 28.78 7.74 3.85
N HIS A 589 28.78 8.30 2.64
CA HIS A 589 30.01 8.58 1.91
C HIS A 589 30.87 9.67 2.58
N LEU A 590 30.24 10.67 3.22
CA LEU A 590 30.94 11.70 3.99
C LEU A 590 31.70 11.10 5.19
N PHE A 591 31.17 10.05 5.81
CA PHE A 591 31.87 9.32 6.87
C PHE A 591 33.04 8.48 6.35
N GLN A 592 32.96 8.00 5.10
CA GLN A 592 33.98 7.15 4.48
C GLN A 592 35.13 7.93 3.81
N THR A 593 34.90 9.20 3.42
CA THR A 593 35.87 9.96 2.62
C THR A 593 36.91 10.70 3.49
N PRO A 594 38.23 10.52 3.25
CA PRO A 594 39.26 11.37 3.84
C PRO A 594 39.20 12.78 3.22
N GLY A 595 39.11 13.82 4.04
CA GLY A 595 39.02 15.21 3.55
C GLY A 595 37.59 15.74 3.32
N LYS A 596 36.69 15.48 4.29
CA LYS A 596 35.25 15.84 4.29
C LYS A 596 34.95 17.26 3.79
N PHE A 597 35.71 18.25 4.28
CA PHE A 597 35.51 19.65 3.92
C PHE A 597 35.84 19.95 2.45
N CYS A 598 36.89 19.33 1.91
CA CYS A 598 37.27 19.52 0.52
C CYS A 598 36.21 18.94 -0.42
N PHE A 599 35.70 17.74 -0.11
CA PHE A 599 34.60 17.14 -0.87
C PHE A 599 33.33 18.02 -0.86
N LEU A 600 32.95 18.54 0.32
CA LEU A 600 31.76 19.37 0.44
C LEU A 600 31.90 20.70 -0.33
N LEU A 601 33.01 21.41 -0.13
CA LEU A 601 33.23 22.76 -0.68
C LEU A 601 33.62 22.75 -2.16
N ALA A 602 34.37 21.74 -2.63
CA ALA A 602 34.88 21.71 -4.00
C ALA A 602 33.94 21.00 -4.99
N GLU A 603 33.09 20.08 -4.53
CA GLU A 603 32.23 19.29 -5.41
C GLU A 603 30.74 19.48 -5.10
N VAL A 604 30.31 19.19 -3.87
CA VAL A 604 28.87 19.17 -3.53
C VAL A 604 28.25 20.56 -3.63
N ILE A 605 28.85 21.57 -2.98
CA ILE A 605 28.32 22.93 -2.94
C ILE A 605 28.30 23.56 -4.35
N PRO A 606 29.38 23.54 -5.15
CA PRO A 606 29.35 24.12 -6.49
C PRO A 606 28.29 23.49 -7.39
N ILE A 607 28.19 22.16 -7.41
CA ILE A 607 27.18 21.44 -8.22
C ILE A 607 25.77 21.78 -7.71
N GLY A 608 25.57 21.80 -6.39
CA GLY A 608 24.29 22.16 -5.77
C GLY A 608 23.85 23.58 -6.11
N VAL A 609 24.75 24.57 -5.99
CA VAL A 609 24.47 25.98 -6.32
C VAL A 609 24.11 26.13 -7.80
N VAL A 610 24.88 25.50 -8.70
CA VAL A 610 24.58 25.53 -10.14
C VAL A 610 23.24 24.87 -10.44
N SER A 611 22.95 23.71 -9.85
CA SER A 611 21.68 23.02 -10.05
C SER A 611 20.50 23.86 -9.58
N VAL A 612 20.60 24.45 -8.38
CA VAL A 612 19.54 25.29 -7.80
C VAL A 612 19.33 26.56 -8.62
N ALA A 613 20.41 27.19 -9.10
CA ALA A 613 20.33 28.35 -9.98
C ALA A 613 19.65 28.00 -11.31
N LEU A 614 20.01 26.88 -11.94
CA LEU A 614 19.37 26.42 -13.18
C LEU A 614 17.89 26.12 -12.98
N THR A 615 17.50 25.44 -11.89
CA THR A 615 16.07 25.20 -11.61
C THR A 615 15.31 26.49 -11.36
N ALA A 616 15.88 27.44 -10.62
CA ALA A 616 15.24 28.73 -10.37
C ALA A 616 15.07 29.56 -11.64
N LEU A 617 16.01 29.46 -12.59
CA LEU A 617 15.90 30.11 -13.91
C LEU A 617 14.78 29.47 -14.76
N VAL A 618 14.68 28.14 -14.77
CA VAL A 618 13.59 27.43 -15.45
C VAL A 618 12.25 27.80 -14.82
N ASP A 619 12.15 27.76 -13.50
CA ASP A 619 10.93 28.14 -12.78
C ASP A 619 10.54 29.59 -13.06
N ARG A 620 11.50 30.52 -13.07
CA ARG A 620 11.26 31.93 -13.44
C ARG A 620 10.78 32.09 -14.87
N TRP A 621 11.35 31.34 -15.81
CA TRP A 621 10.95 31.40 -17.21
C TRP A 621 9.52 30.90 -17.41
N MET A 622 9.14 29.82 -16.72
CA MET A 622 7.85 29.18 -16.90
C MET A 622 6.71 29.86 -16.12
N TYR A 623 6.94 30.27 -14.87
CA TYR A 623 5.93 30.93 -14.04
C TYR A 623 5.86 32.45 -14.28
N GLY A 624 6.88 33.06 -14.90
CA GLY A 624 6.95 34.51 -15.14
C GLY A 624 7.33 35.35 -13.92
N TYR A 625 7.27 34.79 -12.71
CA TYR A 625 7.75 35.40 -11.47
C TYR A 625 8.83 34.53 -10.79
N TRP A 626 9.59 35.11 -9.85
CA TRP A 626 10.58 34.33 -9.11
C TRP A 626 9.85 33.45 -8.11
N THR A 627 9.95 32.14 -8.32
CA THR A 627 9.41 31.13 -7.40
C THR A 627 10.45 30.08 -7.13
N PHE A 628 10.42 29.51 -5.93
CA PHE A 628 11.30 28.43 -5.53
C PHE A 628 10.47 27.19 -5.24
N VAL A 629 10.25 26.41 -6.29
CA VAL A 629 9.35 25.24 -6.27
C VAL A 629 9.69 24.26 -5.14
N PRO A 630 10.96 23.87 -4.88
CA PRO A 630 11.26 22.89 -3.83
C PRO A 630 10.86 23.35 -2.41
N LEU A 631 10.96 24.64 -2.10
CA LEU A 631 10.55 25.19 -0.79
C LEU A 631 9.03 25.25 -0.68
N ASN A 632 8.34 25.65 -1.74
CA ASN A 632 6.87 25.65 -1.77
C ASN A 632 6.33 24.23 -1.62
N PHE A 633 6.94 23.27 -2.31
CA PHE A 633 6.63 21.85 -2.18
C PHE A 633 6.81 21.35 -0.74
N LEU A 634 7.96 21.67 -0.12
CA LEU A 634 8.25 21.28 1.28
C LEU A 634 7.23 21.89 2.25
N LYS A 635 6.94 23.19 2.09
CA LYS A 635 5.97 23.90 2.93
C LYS A 635 4.59 23.25 2.85
N PHE A 636 4.10 22.99 1.63
CA PHE A 636 2.77 22.43 1.43
C PHE A 636 2.65 20.98 1.92
N ASN A 637 3.62 20.12 1.59
CA ASN A 637 3.52 18.68 1.85
C ASN A 637 3.97 18.28 3.26
N PHE A 638 4.95 18.97 3.86
CA PHE A 638 5.52 18.60 5.15
C PHE A 638 5.12 19.53 6.30
N LEU A 639 4.93 20.84 6.04
CA LEU A 639 4.67 21.81 7.10
C LEU A 639 3.19 22.16 7.28
N SER A 640 2.34 21.91 6.27
CA SER A 640 0.95 22.37 6.26
C SER A 640 -0.10 21.25 6.25
N SER A 641 0.28 19.98 6.48
CA SER A 641 -0.61 18.79 6.43
C SER A 641 -1.53 18.70 5.20
N GLY A 642 -1.24 19.46 4.14
CA GLY A 642 -2.13 19.58 2.98
C GLY A 642 -2.27 18.29 2.18
N ALA A 643 -1.28 17.39 2.30
CA ALA A 643 -1.31 16.06 1.68
C ALA A 643 -2.28 15.08 2.38
N ASP A 644 -2.62 15.30 3.66
CA ASP A 644 -3.46 14.40 4.44
C ASP A 644 -4.92 14.39 3.95
N ILE A 645 -5.34 15.43 3.22
CA ILE A 645 -6.65 15.56 2.55
C ILE A 645 -6.87 14.41 1.54
N TYR A 646 -5.81 13.83 0.99
CA TYR A 646 -5.87 12.71 0.03
C TYR A 646 -5.89 11.33 0.70
N GLY A 647 -6.01 11.27 2.03
CA GLY A 647 -6.12 10.05 2.81
C GLY A 647 -4.82 9.65 3.50
N THR A 648 -4.94 9.03 4.68
CA THR A 648 -3.83 8.66 5.54
C THR A 648 -3.68 7.15 5.67
N HIS A 649 -2.43 6.66 5.72
CA HIS A 649 -2.11 5.26 5.96
C HIS A 649 -1.31 5.08 7.26
N PRO A 650 -1.41 3.91 7.94
CA PRO A 650 -0.60 3.61 9.12
C PRO A 650 0.91 3.71 8.85
N TRP A 651 1.71 3.96 9.88
CA TRP A 651 3.18 4.09 9.75
C TRP A 651 3.81 2.83 9.14
N HIS A 652 3.36 1.64 9.53
CA HIS A 652 3.92 0.37 9.06
C HIS A 652 3.48 0.00 7.63
N TRP A 653 2.61 0.80 6.98
CA TRP A 653 1.97 0.43 5.71
C TRP A 653 2.99 0.04 4.63
N TYR A 654 4.07 0.81 4.46
CA TYR A 654 5.11 0.46 3.47
C TYR A 654 5.78 -0.87 3.78
N PHE A 655 6.05 -1.19 5.05
CA PHE A 655 6.70 -2.43 5.46
C PHE A 655 5.77 -3.65 5.39
N SER A 656 4.50 -3.48 5.77
CA SER A 656 3.55 -4.61 5.86
C SER A 656 2.81 -4.89 4.56
N GLN A 657 2.43 -3.84 3.82
CA GLN A 657 1.48 -3.94 2.69
C GLN A 657 2.04 -3.27 1.42
N GLY A 658 2.37 -1.99 1.48
CA GLY A 658 2.72 -1.16 0.33
C GLY A 658 3.91 -1.70 -0.47
N PHE A 659 5.11 -1.61 0.10
CA PHE A 659 6.32 -2.07 -0.60
C PHE A 659 6.37 -3.59 -0.75
N THR A 660 5.85 -4.30 0.25
CA THR A 660 5.72 -5.76 0.22
C THR A 660 4.88 -6.25 -0.96
N ALA A 661 3.78 -5.57 -1.30
CA ALA A 661 2.99 -5.89 -2.49
C ALA A 661 3.75 -5.56 -3.80
N MET A 662 4.59 -4.53 -3.82
CA MET A 662 5.42 -4.21 -5.00
C MET A 662 6.47 -5.29 -5.28
N VAL A 663 7.13 -5.79 -4.24
CA VAL A 663 8.14 -6.86 -4.36
C VAL A 663 7.47 -8.22 -4.63
N PHE A 664 6.30 -8.46 -4.02
CA PHE A 664 5.45 -9.62 -4.25
C PHE A 664 6.17 -10.95 -4.02
N THR A 665 6.08 -11.91 -4.95
CA THR A 665 6.70 -13.24 -4.82
C THR A 665 8.23 -13.23 -4.83
N PHE A 666 8.86 -12.10 -5.17
CA PHE A 666 10.31 -11.91 -5.02
C PHE A 666 10.74 -11.60 -3.57
N LEU A 667 9.81 -11.37 -2.64
CA LEU A 667 10.13 -10.93 -1.28
C LEU A 667 11.02 -11.92 -0.52
N PRO A 668 10.74 -13.24 -0.49
CA PRO A 668 11.61 -14.19 0.21
C PRO A 668 13.03 -14.22 -0.37
N PHE A 669 13.15 -14.10 -1.69
CA PHE A 669 14.44 -14.06 -2.40
C PHE A 669 15.21 -12.77 -2.08
N THR A 670 14.52 -11.64 -1.98
CA THR A 670 15.10 -10.36 -1.58
C THR A 670 15.67 -10.45 -0.16
N ILE A 671 14.89 -10.95 0.81
CA ILE A 671 15.31 -11.08 2.21
C ILE A 671 16.51 -12.02 2.32
N PHE A 672 16.45 -13.18 1.67
CA PHE A 672 17.56 -14.13 1.64
C PHE A 672 18.82 -13.53 0.98
N GLY A 673 18.65 -12.80 -0.12
CA GLY A 673 19.73 -12.13 -0.84
C GLY A 673 20.40 -11.04 -0.01
N ILE A 674 19.64 -10.24 0.74
CA ILE A 674 20.16 -9.25 1.68
C ILE A 674 20.99 -9.94 2.78
N TRP A 675 20.42 -10.98 3.40
CA TRP A 675 21.08 -11.70 4.49
C TRP A 675 22.39 -12.38 4.05
N GLN A 676 22.40 -13.02 2.88
CA GLN A 676 23.56 -13.74 2.38
C GLN A 676 24.65 -12.84 1.81
N SER A 677 24.28 -11.76 1.12
CA SER A 677 25.25 -10.86 0.46
C SER A 677 26.03 -9.97 1.43
N ARG A 678 25.49 -9.72 2.63
CA ARG A 678 26.06 -8.80 3.66
C ARG A 678 26.39 -7.40 3.14
N ARG A 679 25.74 -6.95 2.05
CA ARG A 679 25.90 -5.60 1.50
C ARG A 679 24.95 -4.62 2.19
N TRP A 680 25.29 -4.25 3.43
CA TRP A 680 24.46 -3.40 4.29
C TRP A 680 24.23 -1.99 3.76
N TYR A 681 25.10 -1.48 2.87
CA TYR A 681 24.94 -0.16 2.27
C TYR A 681 23.64 -0.02 1.46
N TYR A 682 23.41 -0.89 0.49
CA TYR A 682 22.17 -0.85 -0.32
C TYR A 682 20.95 -1.30 0.45
N ALA A 683 21.10 -2.26 1.37
CA ALA A 683 20.01 -2.70 2.25
C ALA A 683 19.57 -1.56 3.20
N GLY A 684 20.54 -0.84 3.77
CA GLY A 684 20.31 0.33 4.61
C GLY A 684 19.63 1.46 3.85
N LEU A 685 19.98 1.68 2.58
CA LEU A 685 19.30 2.65 1.73
C LEU A 685 17.81 2.31 1.52
N ILE A 686 17.48 1.03 1.28
CA ILE A 686 16.08 0.59 1.14
C ILE A 686 15.32 0.87 2.45
N VAL A 687 15.87 0.43 3.59
CA VAL A 687 15.23 0.63 4.90
C VAL A 687 15.10 2.11 5.25
N TRP A 688 16.11 2.92 4.95
CA TRP A 688 16.07 4.38 5.16
C TRP A 688 14.94 5.04 4.39
N VAL A 689 14.83 4.76 3.09
CA VAL A 689 13.79 5.33 2.23
C VAL A 689 12.41 4.91 2.71
N LEU A 690 12.19 3.62 2.99
CA LEU A 690 10.92 3.13 3.52
C LEU A 690 10.60 3.75 4.88
N GLY A 691 11.58 3.90 5.76
CA GLY A 691 11.42 4.50 7.09
C GLY A 691 11.01 5.96 7.02
N VAL A 692 11.70 6.78 6.21
CA VAL A 692 11.39 8.22 6.07
C VAL A 692 10.00 8.42 5.45
N TYR A 693 9.66 7.71 4.38
CA TYR A 693 8.32 7.81 3.78
C TYR A 693 7.21 7.23 4.67
N SER A 694 7.54 6.32 5.58
CA SER A 694 6.58 5.78 6.55
C SER A 694 6.09 6.80 7.59
N LEU A 695 6.87 7.87 7.82
CA LEU A 695 6.51 8.97 8.72
C LEU A 695 5.45 9.91 8.13
N LEU A 696 5.20 9.86 6.82
CA LEU A 696 4.21 10.72 6.17
C LEU A 696 2.78 10.17 6.38
N GLY A 697 1.81 11.06 6.60
CA GLY A 697 0.40 10.68 6.72
C GLY A 697 -0.11 10.06 5.42
N HIS A 698 0.02 10.79 4.31
CA HIS A 698 -0.27 10.31 2.96
C HIS A 698 0.86 9.44 2.39
N LYS A 699 0.51 8.26 1.88
CA LYS A 699 1.45 7.26 1.34
C LYS A 699 0.96 6.73 0.00
N GLU A 700 1.87 6.61 -0.96
CA GLU A 700 1.59 6.01 -2.27
C GLU A 700 2.68 5.00 -2.67
N PHE A 701 2.29 3.95 -3.41
CA PHE A 701 3.24 2.92 -3.91
C PHE A 701 4.39 3.52 -4.73
N ARG A 702 4.13 4.55 -5.53
CA ARG A 702 5.12 5.13 -6.45
C ARG A 702 6.20 5.98 -5.77
N PHE A 703 6.00 6.43 -4.52
CA PHE A 703 7.02 7.22 -3.81
C PHE A 703 8.28 6.41 -3.50
N VAL A 704 8.10 5.10 -3.33
CA VAL A 704 9.18 4.15 -3.03
C VAL A 704 9.63 3.36 -4.27
N LEU A 705 9.14 3.71 -5.46
CA LEU A 705 9.56 3.10 -6.72
C LEU A 705 11.10 3.16 -6.95
N PRO A 706 11.83 4.24 -6.58
CA PRO A 706 13.28 4.31 -6.83
C PRO A 706 14.13 3.23 -6.16
N VAL A 707 13.64 2.63 -5.06
CA VAL A 707 14.35 1.57 -4.35
C VAL A 707 13.93 0.16 -4.77
N LEU A 708 12.85 0.03 -5.56
CA LEU A 708 12.39 -1.28 -6.06
C LEU A 708 13.47 -2.01 -6.89
N PRO A 709 14.19 -1.37 -7.83
CA PRO A 709 15.24 -2.08 -8.58
C PRO A 709 16.37 -2.62 -7.69
N LEU A 710 16.66 -1.95 -6.57
CA LEU A 710 17.66 -2.44 -5.60
C LEU A 710 17.22 -3.74 -4.92
N THR A 711 15.92 -3.94 -4.69
CA THR A 711 15.41 -5.22 -4.19
C THR A 711 15.52 -6.34 -5.23
N MET A 712 15.30 -6.01 -6.52
CA MET A 712 15.48 -6.95 -7.62
C MET A 712 16.95 -7.35 -7.79
N MET A 713 17.89 -6.44 -7.48
CA MET A 713 19.32 -6.75 -7.41
C MET A 713 19.63 -7.83 -6.37
N PHE A 714 19.06 -7.74 -5.15
CA PHE A 714 19.23 -8.78 -4.12
C PHE A 714 18.52 -10.09 -4.47
N SER A 715 17.33 -10.02 -5.08
CA SER A 715 16.65 -11.21 -5.60
C SER A 715 17.49 -11.95 -6.66
N GLY A 716 18.15 -11.19 -7.54
CA GLY A 716 19.06 -11.77 -8.53
C GLY A 716 20.25 -12.52 -7.92
N TYR A 717 20.82 -11.99 -6.84
CA TYR A 717 21.88 -12.66 -6.08
C TYR A 717 21.38 -13.97 -5.41
N ALA A 718 20.19 -13.95 -4.82
CA ALA A 718 19.58 -15.14 -4.23
C ALA A 718 19.32 -16.24 -5.27
N LEU A 719 18.81 -15.88 -6.45
CA LEU A 719 18.56 -16.82 -7.55
C LEU A 719 19.86 -17.45 -8.06
N GLU A 720 20.94 -16.67 -8.17
CA GLU A 720 22.25 -17.20 -8.55
C GLU A 720 22.80 -18.19 -7.51
N SER A 721 22.64 -17.88 -6.22
CA SER A 721 23.05 -18.81 -5.16
C SER A 721 22.26 -20.12 -5.19
N LEU A 722 20.99 -20.08 -5.59
CA LEU A 722 20.15 -21.28 -5.74
C LEU A 722 20.55 -22.09 -6.98
N GLU A 723 20.75 -21.42 -8.11
CA GLU A 723 21.25 -22.05 -9.35
C GLU A 723 22.57 -22.78 -9.10
N ASN A 724 23.53 -22.11 -8.46
CA ASN A 724 24.85 -22.67 -8.18
C ASN A 724 24.78 -23.92 -7.28
N LYS A 725 23.90 -23.91 -6.26
CA LYS A 725 23.67 -25.09 -5.40
C LYS A 725 23.11 -26.27 -6.20
N CYS A 726 22.17 -26.02 -7.11
CA CYS A 726 21.63 -27.05 -7.99
C CYS A 726 22.67 -27.59 -8.97
N THR A 727 23.57 -26.74 -9.49
CA THR A 727 24.64 -27.19 -10.40
C THR A 727 25.82 -27.89 -9.70
N ARG A 728 26.17 -27.51 -8.46
CA ARG A 728 27.23 -28.22 -7.70
C ARG A 728 26.81 -29.64 -7.34
N TYR A 729 25.55 -29.85 -6.98
CA TYR A 729 25.00 -31.18 -6.75
C TYR A 729 25.22 -32.12 -7.94
N LYS A 730 25.20 -31.57 -9.17
CA LYS A 730 25.45 -32.34 -10.39
C LYS A 730 26.93 -32.71 -10.57
N VAL A 731 27.86 -31.81 -10.23
CA VAL A 731 29.32 -32.06 -10.38
C VAL A 731 29.83 -33.00 -9.30
N ASP A 732 29.37 -32.86 -8.05
CA ASP A 732 29.79 -33.75 -6.96
C ASP A 732 29.31 -35.20 -7.21
N ASP A 733 28.13 -35.41 -7.82
CA ASP A 733 27.67 -36.74 -8.24
C ASP A 733 28.49 -37.32 -9.42
N ASP A 734 28.92 -36.48 -10.36
CA ASP A 734 29.75 -36.88 -11.51
C ASP A 734 31.20 -37.21 -11.08
N ASP A 735 31.80 -36.45 -10.16
CA ASP A 735 33.16 -36.69 -9.62
C ASP A 735 33.22 -37.94 -8.70
N VAL A 736 32.12 -38.26 -7.99
CA VAL A 736 31.99 -39.51 -7.23
C VAL A 736 31.83 -40.73 -8.16
N ALA A 737 31.35 -40.53 -9.39
CA ALA A 737 31.30 -41.58 -10.41
C ALA A 737 32.67 -41.82 -11.11
N GLU A 738 33.55 -40.82 -11.18
CA GLU A 738 34.85 -40.91 -11.89
C GLU A 738 36.04 -41.39 -11.04
N THR A 739 35.90 -41.57 -9.72
CA THR A 739 37.02 -41.97 -8.82
C THR A 739 37.42 -43.45 -8.85
N LYS A 740 37.20 -44.15 -9.96
CA LYS A 740 37.70 -45.53 -10.19
C LYS A 740 38.50 -45.69 -11.49
N VAL A 741 39.38 -44.74 -11.86
CA VAL A 741 40.48 -45.02 -12.80
C VAL A 741 41.77 -44.27 -12.38
N SER A 742 42.90 -44.96 -12.52
CA SER A 742 44.26 -44.64 -12.06
C SER A 742 44.84 -43.30 -12.61
N PRO A 743 45.81 -42.66 -11.93
CA PRO A 743 46.33 -41.35 -12.31
C PRO A 743 47.51 -41.48 -13.28
N ASN A 744 47.40 -40.90 -14.48
CA ASN A 744 48.55 -40.42 -15.26
C ASN A 744 48.08 -39.61 -16.48
N SER A 745 48.02 -38.28 -16.37
CA SER A 745 48.49 -37.32 -17.39
C SER A 745 48.20 -35.86 -17.00
N SER A 746 49.12 -34.99 -17.35
CA SER A 746 49.19 -33.54 -17.08
C SER A 746 47.99 -32.74 -17.63
N PRO A 747 47.64 -31.58 -17.04
CA PRO A 747 46.49 -30.80 -17.46
C PRO A 747 46.76 -30.05 -18.77
N LYS A 748 45.95 -30.31 -19.80
CA LYS A 748 45.83 -29.45 -20.99
C LYS A 748 44.57 -28.59 -20.88
N SER A 749 44.74 -27.30 -21.18
CA SER A 749 43.80 -26.18 -21.08
C SER A 749 42.36 -26.48 -21.53
N LEU A 750 41.39 -26.13 -20.68
CA LEU A 750 39.97 -26.12 -21.00
C LEU A 750 39.64 -24.93 -21.93
N LYS A 751 39.47 -25.22 -23.23
CA LYS A 751 38.64 -24.43 -24.15
C LYS A 751 37.29 -25.12 -24.25
N TYR A 752 36.27 -24.61 -23.57
CA TYR A 752 34.88 -24.92 -23.91
C TYR A 752 34.07 -23.63 -23.98
N GLY A 753 33.90 -23.15 -25.22
CA GLY A 753 32.89 -22.19 -25.61
C GLY A 753 32.00 -22.82 -26.67
N LEU A 754 30.69 -22.61 -26.55
CA LEU A 754 29.69 -22.69 -27.62
C LEU A 754 29.64 -24.00 -28.43
N ARG A 755 29.10 -25.07 -27.83
CA ARG A 755 28.58 -26.21 -28.62
C ARG A 755 27.37 -26.94 -28.01
N GLY A 756 26.63 -26.32 -27.09
CA GLY A 756 25.55 -26.99 -26.35
C GLY A 756 24.18 -27.09 -27.02
N VAL A 757 23.96 -26.55 -28.22
CA VAL A 757 22.59 -26.46 -28.80
C VAL A 757 22.41 -27.29 -30.08
N LYS A 758 23.47 -27.81 -30.70
CA LYS A 758 23.37 -28.70 -31.88
C LYS A 758 23.59 -30.18 -31.58
N GLU A 759 24.12 -30.53 -30.41
CA GLU A 759 24.50 -31.90 -30.05
C GLU A 759 23.38 -32.67 -29.30
N PHE A 760 22.28 -31.98 -28.95
CA PHE A 760 21.14 -32.60 -28.26
C PHE A 760 20.14 -33.26 -29.24
N SER A 761 20.14 -32.85 -30.50
CA SER A 761 19.27 -33.45 -31.52
C SER A 761 19.85 -34.74 -32.13
N SER A 762 21.18 -34.93 -32.11
CA SER A 762 21.82 -36.15 -32.60
C SER A 762 21.89 -37.25 -31.54
N LYS A 763 21.82 -36.91 -30.24
CA LYS A 763 21.82 -37.89 -29.14
C LYS A 763 20.49 -38.60 -28.93
N LEU A 764 19.38 -38.09 -29.50
CA LEU A 764 18.09 -38.77 -29.46
C LEU A 764 17.97 -39.90 -30.50
N GLU A 765 18.79 -39.92 -31.55
CA GLU A 765 18.84 -41.03 -32.52
C GLU A 765 19.84 -42.15 -32.12
N GLU A 766 20.83 -41.86 -31.26
CA GLU A 766 21.74 -42.89 -30.73
C GLU A 766 21.16 -43.68 -29.54
N GLU A 767 20.22 -43.11 -28.78
CA GLU A 767 19.57 -43.81 -27.65
C GLU A 767 18.55 -44.87 -28.07
N GLU A 768 18.01 -44.84 -29.29
CA GLU A 768 17.18 -45.93 -29.83
C GLU A 768 18.02 -47.16 -30.24
N ASN A 769 19.23 -46.94 -30.78
CA ASN A 769 20.10 -48.05 -31.21
C ASN A 769 20.84 -48.75 -30.06
N PHE A 770 20.97 -48.12 -28.89
CA PHE A 770 21.62 -48.72 -27.73
C PHE A 770 20.69 -49.63 -26.91
N ARG A 771 19.38 -49.61 -27.18
CA ARG A 771 18.37 -50.36 -26.42
C ARG A 771 18.30 -51.85 -26.76
N ASP A 772 18.95 -52.29 -27.84
CA ASP A 772 18.93 -53.69 -28.30
C ASP A 772 20.16 -54.53 -27.87
N SER A 773 21.21 -53.94 -27.29
CA SER A 773 22.45 -54.69 -26.97
C SER A 773 22.67 -54.98 -25.46
N ALA A 774 21.93 -54.34 -24.55
CA ALA A 774 22.13 -54.51 -23.12
C ALA A 774 21.19 -55.56 -22.51
N ARG A 775 21.32 -56.81 -22.95
CA ARG A 775 20.63 -57.97 -22.37
C ARG A 775 21.61 -59.06 -21.92
N SER A 776 22.65 -58.70 -21.18
CA SER A 776 23.35 -59.66 -20.28
C SER A 776 24.34 -58.97 -19.34
N GLY A 777 24.15 -59.16 -18.03
CA GLY A 777 25.24 -59.14 -17.03
C GLY A 777 25.40 -57.85 -16.20
N ALA A 778 25.56 -58.05 -14.88
CA ALA A 778 25.96 -57.10 -13.83
C ALA A 778 24.87 -56.19 -13.24
N GLY A 779 23.93 -56.82 -12.50
CA GLY A 779 23.08 -56.15 -11.52
C GLY A 779 23.85 -55.81 -10.26
N GLY A 780 23.94 -54.52 -9.93
CA GLY A 780 24.49 -54.04 -8.65
C GLY A 780 24.97 -52.59 -8.70
N THR A 781 25.64 -52.19 -9.79
CA THR A 781 26.27 -50.86 -9.92
C THR A 781 25.41 -49.85 -10.71
N GLN A 782 24.49 -50.30 -11.56
CA GLN A 782 23.62 -49.41 -12.36
C GLN A 782 22.50 -48.72 -11.56
N LEU A 783 22.01 -49.33 -10.47
CA LEU A 783 20.90 -48.77 -9.69
C LEU A 783 21.31 -47.49 -8.93
N ASN A 784 22.54 -47.41 -8.42
CA ASN A 784 23.02 -46.21 -7.72
C ASN A 784 23.40 -45.07 -8.68
N GLN A 785 23.90 -45.38 -9.88
CA GLN A 785 24.18 -44.37 -10.92
C GLN A 785 22.90 -43.78 -11.52
N GLN A 786 21.87 -44.61 -11.75
CA GLN A 786 20.55 -44.12 -12.17
C GLN A 786 19.83 -43.32 -11.07
N ALA A 787 20.00 -43.70 -9.80
CA ALA A 787 19.46 -42.95 -8.68
C ALA A 787 20.14 -41.58 -8.50
N ALA A 788 21.47 -41.50 -8.54
CA ALA A 788 22.21 -40.24 -8.43
C ALA A 788 21.89 -39.26 -9.59
N GLY A 789 21.87 -39.76 -10.82
CA GLY A 789 21.42 -38.98 -11.99
C GLY A 789 19.98 -38.46 -11.84
N ALA A 790 19.07 -39.25 -11.27
CA ALA A 790 17.70 -38.83 -11.00
C ALA A 790 17.61 -37.72 -9.92
N VAL A 791 18.49 -37.73 -8.91
CA VAL A 791 18.52 -36.68 -7.87
C VAL A 791 19.09 -35.36 -8.43
N GLY A 792 20.16 -35.41 -9.23
CA GLY A 792 20.73 -34.24 -9.92
C GLY A 792 19.76 -33.60 -10.93
N LEU A 793 19.05 -34.40 -11.72
CA LEU A 793 17.95 -33.91 -12.57
C LEU A 793 16.83 -33.27 -11.75
N GLY A 794 16.50 -33.86 -10.59
CA GLY A 794 15.50 -33.31 -9.66
C GLY A 794 15.86 -31.93 -9.11
N ALA A 795 17.13 -31.67 -8.80
CA ALA A 795 17.58 -30.38 -8.30
C ALA A 795 17.50 -29.26 -9.36
N VAL A 796 17.91 -29.55 -10.60
CA VAL A 796 17.78 -28.59 -11.72
C VAL A 796 16.29 -28.35 -12.05
N ALA A 797 15.47 -29.40 -12.05
CA ALA A 797 14.03 -29.27 -12.23
C ALA A 797 13.40 -28.36 -11.15
N LYS A 798 13.81 -28.47 -9.88
CA LYS A 798 13.35 -27.60 -8.78
C LYS A 798 13.68 -26.11 -9.04
N PHE A 799 14.86 -25.80 -9.56
CA PHE A 799 15.22 -24.42 -9.90
C PHE A 799 14.33 -23.87 -11.04
N TRP A 800 14.08 -24.66 -12.08
CA TRP A 800 13.14 -24.28 -13.14
C TRP A 800 11.71 -24.08 -12.62
N TRP A 801 11.25 -24.90 -11.67
CA TRP A 801 9.96 -24.68 -11.01
C TRP A 801 9.88 -23.35 -10.27
N ILE A 802 10.97 -22.90 -9.63
CA ILE A 802 11.05 -21.57 -9.00
C ILE A 802 10.88 -20.47 -10.04
N LEU A 803 11.58 -20.56 -11.18
CA LEU A 803 11.47 -19.57 -12.26
C LEU A 803 10.06 -19.54 -12.87
N ILE A 804 9.49 -20.72 -13.11
CA ILE A 804 8.11 -20.85 -13.60
C ILE A 804 7.14 -20.24 -12.59
N PHE A 805 7.31 -20.49 -11.29
CA PHE A 805 6.50 -19.90 -10.23
C PHE A 805 6.59 -18.37 -10.19
N LEU A 806 7.81 -17.81 -10.24
CA LEU A 806 8.00 -16.36 -10.25
C LEU A 806 7.36 -15.71 -11.49
N PHE A 807 7.51 -16.34 -12.66
CA PHE A 807 6.90 -15.87 -13.90
C PHE A 807 5.37 -16.00 -13.87
N SER A 808 4.84 -17.17 -13.50
CA SER A 808 3.41 -17.46 -13.51
C SER A 808 2.62 -16.68 -12.47
N THR A 809 3.26 -16.22 -11.39
CA THR A 809 2.62 -15.37 -10.38
C THR A 809 2.66 -13.89 -10.75
N ASN A 810 3.78 -13.39 -11.30
CA ASN A 810 3.89 -11.95 -11.59
C ASN A 810 3.29 -11.56 -12.94
N MET A 811 3.53 -12.32 -14.02
CA MET A 811 3.12 -11.90 -15.36
C MET A 811 1.61 -11.79 -15.54
N PRO A 812 0.77 -12.71 -15.03
CA PRO A 812 -0.68 -12.53 -15.12
C PRO A 812 -1.18 -11.27 -14.41
N VAL A 813 -0.63 -10.97 -13.22
CA VAL A 813 -0.95 -9.74 -12.48
C VAL A 813 -0.49 -8.50 -13.25
N ALA A 814 0.72 -8.53 -13.79
CA ALA A 814 1.28 -7.46 -14.61
C ALA A 814 0.43 -7.16 -15.86
N LEU A 815 0.04 -8.21 -16.59
CA LEU A 815 -0.79 -8.10 -17.78
C LEU A 815 -2.21 -7.65 -17.44
N TYR A 816 -2.81 -8.19 -16.39
CA TYR A 816 -4.15 -7.80 -15.95
C TYR A 816 -4.20 -6.31 -15.57
N THR A 817 -3.28 -5.86 -14.73
CA THR A 817 -3.19 -4.46 -14.30
C THR A 817 -2.85 -3.51 -15.44
N SER A 818 -2.03 -3.94 -16.40
CA SER A 818 -1.62 -3.12 -17.54
C SER A 818 -2.66 -3.04 -18.67
N VAL A 819 -3.48 -4.08 -18.88
CA VAL A 819 -4.37 -4.19 -20.04
C VAL A 819 -5.85 -4.09 -19.69
N ILE A 820 -6.26 -4.56 -18.52
CA ILE A 820 -7.67 -4.80 -18.19
C ILE A 820 -8.16 -3.90 -17.05
N HIS A 821 -7.46 -3.87 -15.92
CA HIS A 821 -7.91 -3.15 -14.73
C HIS A 821 -7.87 -1.63 -14.91
N GLN A 822 -8.94 -0.92 -14.55
CA GLN A 822 -9.08 0.53 -14.73
C GLN A 822 -8.88 1.01 -16.18
N ARG A 823 -9.36 0.23 -17.16
CA ARG A 823 -9.27 0.59 -18.59
C ARG A 823 -10.28 1.66 -19.01
N GLY A 824 -11.37 1.84 -18.27
CA GLY A 824 -12.54 2.60 -18.70
C GLY A 824 -12.24 4.05 -19.10
N GLY A 825 -11.41 4.76 -18.32
CA GLY A 825 -11.09 6.16 -18.58
C GLY A 825 -10.37 6.38 -19.92
N GLU A 826 -9.34 5.58 -20.20
CA GLU A 826 -8.61 5.61 -21.48
C GLU A 826 -9.50 5.19 -22.66
N ALA A 827 -10.33 4.17 -22.48
CA ALA A 827 -11.21 3.67 -23.55
C ALA A 827 -12.27 4.70 -23.98
N VAL A 828 -12.85 5.42 -23.02
CA VAL A 828 -13.81 6.51 -23.28
C VAL A 828 -13.13 7.65 -24.04
N MET A 829 -11.93 8.05 -23.63
CA MET A 829 -11.19 9.12 -24.29
C MET A 829 -10.77 8.75 -25.71
N GLU A 830 -10.36 7.49 -25.95
CA GLU A 830 -10.06 7.01 -27.31
C GLU A 830 -11.30 7.05 -28.22
N TYR A 831 -12.48 6.75 -27.66
CA TYR A 831 -13.74 6.84 -28.39
C TYR A 831 -14.11 8.30 -28.68
N LEU A 832 -14.08 9.17 -27.67
CA LEU A 832 -14.37 10.60 -27.81
C LEU A 832 -13.40 11.27 -28.80
N ALA A 833 -12.12 10.90 -28.82
CA ALA A 833 -11.15 11.42 -29.78
C ALA A 833 -11.51 11.05 -31.24
N LYS A 834 -12.07 9.86 -31.46
CA LYS A 834 -12.54 9.43 -32.80
C LYS A 834 -13.80 10.18 -33.22
N GLU A 835 -14.78 10.31 -32.33
CA GLU A 835 -16.03 11.04 -32.63
C GLU A 835 -15.80 12.55 -32.77
N ALA A 836 -14.90 13.15 -31.97
CA ALA A 836 -14.51 14.55 -32.08
C ALA A 836 -13.81 14.86 -33.41
N ARG A 837 -13.01 13.92 -33.96
CA ARG A 837 -12.46 14.07 -35.33
C ARG A 837 -13.54 14.08 -36.41
N GLN A 838 -14.68 13.45 -36.15
CA GLN A 838 -15.83 13.43 -37.05
C GLN A 838 -16.80 14.60 -36.80
N ASN A 839 -16.44 15.56 -35.93
CA ASN A 839 -17.27 16.70 -35.52
C ASN A 839 -18.64 16.30 -34.96
N ARG A 840 -18.70 15.17 -34.24
CA ARG A 840 -19.92 14.71 -33.56
C ARG A 840 -19.97 15.07 -32.08
N VAL A 841 -18.87 15.57 -31.54
CA VAL A 841 -18.71 15.96 -30.13
C VAL A 841 -18.39 17.45 -30.09
N ASP A 842 -19.28 18.24 -29.49
CA ASP A 842 -19.11 19.70 -29.37
C ASP A 842 -18.62 20.10 -27.96
N SER A 843 -19.09 19.40 -26.93
CA SER A 843 -18.75 19.64 -25.53
C SER A 843 -18.96 18.40 -24.66
N VAL A 844 -18.09 18.20 -23.66
CA VAL A 844 -18.09 17.00 -22.79
C VAL A 844 -18.06 17.40 -21.32
N VAL A 845 -18.94 16.81 -20.51
CA VAL A 845 -18.91 16.95 -19.04
C VAL A 845 -18.59 15.61 -18.40
N PHE A 846 -17.59 15.58 -17.52
CA PHE A 846 -17.20 14.42 -16.73
C PHE A 846 -17.78 14.55 -15.32
N LEU A 847 -18.80 13.76 -15.03
CA LEU A 847 -19.42 13.60 -13.72
C LEU A 847 -18.78 12.41 -12.99
N MET A 848 -17.47 12.52 -12.82
CA MET A 848 -16.57 11.51 -12.27
C MET A 848 -15.63 12.22 -11.28
N PRO A 849 -14.99 11.50 -10.34
CA PRO A 849 -13.94 12.09 -9.51
C PRO A 849 -12.90 12.83 -10.36
N CYS A 850 -12.40 13.95 -9.85
CA CYS A 850 -11.44 14.78 -10.59
C CYS A 850 -10.24 13.97 -11.06
N HIS A 851 -9.72 14.31 -12.24
CA HIS A 851 -8.55 13.66 -12.83
C HIS A 851 -8.67 12.12 -12.98
N SER A 852 -9.88 11.57 -13.15
CA SER A 852 -10.07 10.13 -13.38
C SER A 852 -9.83 9.68 -14.83
N THR A 853 -9.73 10.63 -15.76
CA THR A 853 -9.54 10.38 -17.19
C THR A 853 -8.42 11.25 -17.75
N PRO A 854 -7.72 10.82 -18.80
CA PRO A 854 -6.92 11.72 -19.64
C PRO A 854 -7.79 12.84 -20.22
N PHE A 855 -7.20 13.98 -20.57
CA PHE A 855 -7.93 15.18 -20.99
C PHE A 855 -7.55 15.65 -22.40
N TYR A 856 -7.19 16.93 -22.60
CA TYR A 856 -6.86 17.45 -23.93
C TYR A 856 -5.64 16.77 -24.56
N SER A 857 -4.67 16.34 -23.75
CA SER A 857 -3.51 15.56 -24.22
C SER A 857 -3.88 14.26 -24.94
N ALA A 858 -5.01 13.64 -24.62
CA ALA A 858 -5.50 12.43 -25.28
C ALA A 858 -6.52 12.73 -26.39
N LEU A 859 -7.40 13.71 -26.18
CA LEU A 859 -8.41 14.10 -27.17
C LEU A 859 -7.80 14.81 -28.37
N HIS A 860 -6.80 15.67 -28.11
CA HIS A 860 -6.10 16.54 -29.06
C HIS A 860 -7.05 17.32 -29.98
N ARG A 861 -8.10 17.92 -29.38
CA ARG A 861 -9.04 18.85 -30.01
C ARG A 861 -9.46 19.92 -29.01
N ASN A 862 -9.58 21.16 -29.49
CA ASN A 862 -10.01 22.28 -28.65
C ASN A 862 -11.54 22.37 -28.61
N ILE A 863 -12.17 21.48 -27.82
CA ILE A 863 -13.61 21.50 -27.53
C ILE A 863 -13.83 21.83 -26.06
N SER A 864 -15.01 22.33 -25.70
CA SER A 864 -15.31 22.64 -24.29
C SER A 864 -15.45 21.36 -23.47
N MET A 865 -14.51 21.12 -22.55
CA MET A 865 -14.56 20.00 -21.61
C MET A 865 -14.52 20.50 -20.16
N ARG A 866 -15.35 19.91 -19.29
CA ARG A 866 -15.39 20.23 -17.85
C ARG A 866 -15.45 18.96 -17.00
N PHE A 867 -14.77 18.98 -15.86
CA PHE A 867 -14.84 17.94 -14.82
C PHE A 867 -15.22 18.60 -13.47
N LEU A 868 -15.52 17.78 -12.47
CA LEU A 868 -15.80 18.25 -11.11
C LEU A 868 -14.53 18.74 -10.42
N ASP A 869 -14.48 20.02 -10.04
CA ASP A 869 -13.32 20.58 -9.35
C ASP A 869 -13.09 19.91 -7.99
N CYS A 870 -11.82 19.69 -7.66
CA CYS A 870 -11.35 19.13 -6.40
C CYS A 870 -10.21 19.94 -5.79
N SER A 871 -10.03 21.18 -6.23
CA SER A 871 -8.95 22.05 -5.77
C SER A 871 -9.11 22.38 -4.27
N PRO A 872 -8.05 22.23 -3.46
CA PRO A 872 -8.11 22.54 -2.04
C PRO A 872 -8.25 24.06 -1.86
N THR A 873 -9.24 24.45 -1.06
CA THR A 873 -9.55 25.85 -0.76
C THR A 873 -9.09 26.17 0.67
N ASP A 874 -8.61 27.39 0.90
CA ASP A 874 -8.12 27.84 2.21
C ASP A 874 -9.27 28.20 3.18
N GLN A 875 -10.53 28.01 2.77
CA GLN A 875 -11.73 28.26 3.57
C GLN A 875 -12.12 26.99 4.34
N PRO A 876 -12.19 27.03 5.68
CA PRO A 876 -12.41 25.84 6.51
C PRO A 876 -13.76 25.15 6.31
N ASP A 877 -14.78 25.88 5.80
CA ASP A 877 -16.14 25.37 5.61
C ASP A 877 -16.50 25.13 4.13
N TYR A 878 -15.53 25.21 3.22
CA TYR A 878 -15.80 25.07 1.78
C TYR A 878 -15.85 23.59 1.37
N ILE A 879 -17.05 23.10 1.06
CA ILE A 879 -17.24 21.79 0.43
C ILE A 879 -16.89 21.91 -1.06
N VAL A 880 -15.91 21.13 -1.48
CA VAL A 880 -15.40 21.17 -2.85
C VAL A 880 -16.45 20.65 -3.83
N GLU A 881 -16.42 21.12 -5.08
CA GLU A 881 -17.44 20.83 -6.11
C GLU A 881 -17.70 19.32 -6.27
N ALA A 882 -16.63 18.51 -6.30
CA ALA A 882 -16.73 17.05 -6.36
C ALA A 882 -17.46 16.43 -5.17
N ASP A 883 -17.23 16.93 -3.95
CA ASP A 883 -17.88 16.42 -2.73
C ASP A 883 -19.34 16.88 -2.65
N ARG A 884 -19.62 18.12 -3.08
CA ARG A 884 -21.00 18.61 -3.22
C ARG A 884 -21.81 17.75 -4.19
N PHE A 885 -21.22 17.39 -5.33
CA PHE A 885 -21.85 16.47 -6.28
C PHE A 885 -22.08 15.08 -5.68
N ARG A 886 -21.12 14.55 -4.89
CA ARG A 886 -21.28 13.25 -4.21
C ARG A 886 -22.43 13.24 -3.21
N LEU A 887 -22.58 14.32 -2.44
CA LEU A 887 -23.62 14.46 -1.42
C LEU A 887 -25.01 14.65 -2.03
N GLN A 888 -25.14 15.54 -3.02
CA GLN A 888 -26.43 15.89 -3.64
C GLN A 888 -26.33 16.00 -5.17
N PRO A 889 -26.29 14.87 -5.91
CA PRO A 889 -26.06 14.88 -7.35
C PRO A 889 -27.13 15.61 -8.17
N THR A 890 -28.41 15.43 -7.84
CA THR A 890 -29.53 16.00 -8.60
C THR A 890 -29.65 17.50 -8.41
N GLU A 891 -29.51 17.99 -7.17
CA GLU A 891 -29.49 19.43 -6.85
C GLU A 891 -28.28 20.11 -7.51
N PHE A 892 -27.13 19.44 -7.49
CA PHE A 892 -25.94 19.91 -8.18
C PHE A 892 -26.19 20.09 -9.68
N LEU A 893 -26.77 19.08 -10.35
CA LEU A 893 -27.03 19.15 -11.79
C LEU A 893 -28.07 20.23 -12.14
N ASN A 894 -29.10 20.38 -11.30
CA ASN A 894 -30.02 21.51 -11.41
C ASN A 894 -29.28 22.84 -11.30
N SER A 895 -28.40 23.02 -10.31
CA SER A 895 -27.62 24.27 -10.19
C SER A 895 -26.66 24.49 -11.37
N MET A 896 -26.11 23.41 -11.93
CA MET A 896 -25.14 23.45 -13.01
C MET A 896 -25.78 23.79 -14.36
N PHE A 897 -27.00 23.32 -14.61
CA PHE A 897 -27.70 23.47 -15.89
C PHE A 897 -28.88 24.46 -15.86
N SER A 898 -29.38 24.84 -14.68
CA SER A 898 -30.48 25.81 -14.50
C SER A 898 -30.00 27.22 -14.13
N GLY A 899 -28.69 27.47 -14.14
CA GLY A 899 -28.12 28.78 -13.81
C GLY A 899 -28.50 29.87 -14.82
N ASP A 900 -29.03 30.98 -14.30
CA ASP A 900 -29.58 32.20 -14.91
C ASP A 900 -28.56 33.03 -15.74
N SER A 901 -27.78 32.35 -16.57
CA SER A 901 -26.86 32.94 -17.52
C SER A 901 -27.11 32.30 -18.88
N ASP A 902 -27.65 33.12 -19.80
CA ASP A 902 -28.07 32.83 -21.19
C ASP A 902 -26.98 32.24 -22.12
N SER A 903 -26.02 31.45 -21.61
CA SER A 903 -24.84 31.00 -22.38
C SER A 903 -24.31 29.59 -22.10
N LEU A 904 -24.81 28.83 -21.11
CA LEU A 904 -24.41 27.43 -20.93
C LEU A 904 -25.29 26.49 -21.76
N GLN A 905 -24.91 26.29 -23.02
CA GLN A 905 -25.46 25.24 -23.89
C GLN A 905 -25.30 23.88 -23.20
N LEU A 906 -26.39 23.10 -23.16
CA LEU A 906 -26.39 21.71 -22.68
C LEU A 906 -25.23 20.93 -23.35
N PRO A 907 -24.41 20.20 -22.57
CA PRO A 907 -23.27 19.51 -23.13
C PRO A 907 -23.68 18.45 -24.15
N SER A 908 -22.88 18.25 -25.20
CA SER A 908 -23.19 17.23 -26.20
C SER A 908 -23.08 15.82 -25.63
N HIS A 909 -22.12 15.58 -24.73
CA HIS A 909 -21.84 14.29 -24.12
C HIS A 909 -21.60 14.42 -22.61
N ILE A 910 -22.05 13.42 -21.85
CA ILE A 910 -21.85 13.31 -20.40
C ILE A 910 -21.23 11.95 -20.10
N VAL A 911 -20.16 11.94 -19.30
CA VAL A 911 -19.47 10.72 -18.86
C VAL A 911 -19.67 10.52 -17.37
N VAL A 912 -20.14 9.34 -16.96
CA VAL A 912 -20.40 8.98 -15.55
C VAL A 912 -19.85 7.58 -15.23
N TYR A 913 -19.53 7.32 -13.96
CA TYR A 913 -19.38 5.95 -13.47
C TYR A 913 -20.74 5.30 -13.21
N ASP A 914 -20.81 3.98 -13.31
CA ASP A 914 -22.01 3.20 -13.00
C ASP A 914 -22.51 3.39 -11.57
N SER A 915 -21.60 3.60 -10.61
CA SER A 915 -21.95 3.91 -9.21
C SER A 915 -22.79 5.17 -9.01
N VAL A 916 -22.69 6.13 -9.94
CA VAL A 916 -23.40 7.41 -9.89
C VAL A 916 -24.64 7.38 -10.80
N ASP A 917 -24.68 6.45 -11.75
CA ASP A 917 -25.72 6.36 -12.78
C ASP A 917 -27.13 6.28 -12.17
N ASP A 918 -27.33 5.41 -11.18
CA ASP A 918 -28.62 5.23 -10.51
C ASP A 918 -29.18 6.52 -9.90
N LYS A 919 -28.31 7.47 -9.52
CA LYS A 919 -28.70 8.75 -8.89
C LYS A 919 -29.02 9.84 -9.92
N VAL A 920 -28.49 9.74 -11.13
CA VAL A 920 -28.47 10.82 -12.13
C VAL A 920 -29.29 10.47 -13.39
N ILE A 921 -29.55 9.17 -13.64
CA ILE A 921 -30.21 8.70 -14.86
C ILE A 921 -31.59 9.31 -15.11
N GLN A 922 -32.38 9.53 -14.06
CA GLN A 922 -33.70 10.16 -14.20
C GLN A 922 -33.57 11.59 -14.74
N TYR A 923 -32.68 12.38 -14.14
CA TYR A 923 -32.40 13.75 -14.57
C TYR A 923 -31.89 13.81 -16.02
N LEU A 924 -30.99 12.90 -16.40
CA LEU A 924 -30.46 12.83 -17.76
C LEU A 924 -31.55 12.51 -18.79
N ARG A 925 -32.48 11.61 -18.47
CA ARG A 925 -33.60 11.28 -19.36
C ARG A 925 -34.57 12.45 -19.53
N GLU A 926 -34.85 13.17 -18.45
CA GLU A 926 -35.69 14.38 -18.48
C GLU A 926 -35.08 15.47 -19.39
N HIS A 927 -33.76 15.54 -19.47
CA HIS A 927 -33.02 16.49 -20.33
C HIS A 927 -32.61 15.92 -21.69
N SER A 928 -33.30 14.88 -22.19
CA SER A 928 -33.10 14.30 -23.52
C SER A 928 -31.72 13.65 -23.78
N TYR A 929 -31.01 13.21 -22.74
CA TYR A 929 -29.81 12.39 -22.90
C TYR A 929 -30.14 10.91 -23.05
N ARG A 930 -29.45 10.23 -23.98
CA ARG A 930 -29.57 8.77 -24.18
C ARG A 930 -28.23 8.08 -23.93
N PRO A 931 -28.23 6.89 -23.31
CA PRO A 931 -27.01 6.10 -23.15
C PRO A 931 -26.53 5.66 -24.53
N GLN A 932 -25.30 6.02 -24.89
CA GLN A 932 -24.71 5.71 -26.19
C GLN A 932 -23.82 4.48 -26.09
N ARG A 933 -22.98 4.39 -25.06
CA ARG A 933 -22.00 3.31 -24.91
C ARG A 933 -21.59 3.09 -23.46
N SER A 934 -21.28 1.84 -23.12
CA SER A 934 -20.66 1.47 -21.85
C SER A 934 -19.27 0.89 -22.09
N PHE A 935 -18.33 1.25 -21.22
CA PHE A 935 -16.95 0.81 -21.26
C PHE A 935 -16.62 0.07 -19.98
N PHE A 936 -15.98 -1.08 -20.11
CA PHE A 936 -15.50 -1.84 -18.96
C PHE A 936 -14.39 -1.06 -18.23
N HIS A 937 -14.52 -0.92 -16.92
CA HIS A 937 -13.52 -0.26 -16.08
C HIS A 937 -12.73 -1.27 -15.25
N ALA A 938 -13.37 -2.04 -14.37
CA ALA A 938 -12.69 -3.01 -13.51
C ALA A 938 -13.63 -4.17 -13.13
N HIS A 939 -13.07 -5.37 -12.92
CA HIS A 939 -13.84 -6.53 -12.43
C HIS A 939 -14.09 -6.44 -10.93
N PHE A 940 -13.08 -5.94 -10.22
CA PHE A 940 -13.16 -5.67 -8.80
C PHE A 940 -13.46 -4.20 -8.63
N PRO A 941 -14.57 -3.86 -7.98
CA PRO A 941 -14.92 -2.48 -7.75
C PRO A 941 -13.77 -1.74 -7.06
N VAL A 942 -13.33 -0.65 -7.68
CA VAL A 942 -12.25 0.21 -7.16
C VAL A 942 -12.91 1.28 -6.30
N ASP A 943 -12.31 1.55 -5.14
CA ASP A 943 -12.79 2.50 -4.12
C ASP A 943 -14.11 2.12 -3.43
N ARG A 944 -14.50 2.97 -2.46
CA ARG A 944 -15.71 2.82 -1.63
C ARG A 944 -17.02 2.78 -2.44
N GLU A 945 -17.01 3.23 -3.69
CA GLU A 945 -18.23 3.46 -4.50
C GLU A 945 -18.54 2.37 -5.54
N LEU A 946 -17.73 1.31 -5.62
CA LEU A 946 -17.93 0.19 -6.52
C LEU A 946 -17.97 0.54 -8.03
N GLN A 947 -16.86 1.01 -8.60
CA GLN A 947 -16.77 1.41 -10.02
C GLN A 947 -16.44 0.24 -10.96
N ALA A 948 -17.43 -0.30 -11.69
CA ALA A 948 -17.20 -1.41 -12.62
C ALA A 948 -17.22 -0.97 -14.10
N LYS A 949 -17.98 0.07 -14.43
CA LYS A 949 -18.16 0.56 -15.82
C LYS A 949 -18.15 2.09 -15.90
N VAL A 950 -17.69 2.60 -17.04
CA VAL A 950 -17.87 4.01 -17.43
C VAL A 950 -18.95 4.08 -18.49
N LEU A 951 -19.96 4.92 -18.27
CA LEU A 951 -21.10 5.11 -19.16
C LEU A 951 -20.98 6.47 -19.86
N LEU A 952 -21.30 6.46 -21.16
CA LEU A 952 -21.33 7.65 -22.01
C LEU A 952 -22.77 7.92 -22.45
N TYR A 953 -23.23 9.12 -22.14
CA TYR A 953 -24.52 9.67 -22.56
C TYR A 953 -24.31 10.73 -23.63
N ALA A 954 -25.20 10.78 -24.62
CA ALA A 954 -25.21 11.79 -25.67
C ALA A 954 -26.58 12.50 -25.72
N LEU A 955 -26.55 13.80 -26.01
CA LEU A 955 -27.75 14.62 -26.15
C LEU A 955 -28.48 14.28 -27.46
N CYS A 956 -29.77 13.91 -27.36
CA CYS A 956 -30.59 13.63 -28.53
C CYS A 956 -31.08 14.95 -29.15
N ARG A 957 -30.48 15.37 -30.28
CA ARG A 957 -30.89 16.60 -30.99
C ARG A 957 -32.19 16.44 -31.80
N ASP A 958 -32.72 15.22 -31.89
CA ASP A 958 -33.95 14.90 -32.64
C ASP A 958 -35.18 14.93 -31.73
N ALA A 959 -35.69 16.13 -31.44
CA ALA A 959 -37.01 16.30 -30.81
C ALA A 959 -37.79 17.55 -31.28
N ARG A 960 -37.34 18.25 -32.34
CA ARG A 960 -38.10 19.36 -32.95
C ARG A 960 -38.67 19.07 -34.35
N SER A 961 -38.55 17.85 -34.88
CA SER A 961 -39.14 17.54 -36.19
C SER A 961 -39.49 16.05 -36.38
N SER A 962 -40.33 15.47 -35.52
CA SER A 962 -41.09 14.27 -35.87
C SER A 962 -42.09 13.92 -34.78
N SER A 963 -43.24 14.59 -34.81
CA SER A 963 -44.47 14.09 -34.19
C SER A 963 -45.04 12.96 -35.04
N VAL A 964 -44.53 11.73 -34.95
CA VAL A 964 -45.28 10.53 -35.35
C VAL A 964 -44.87 9.36 -34.46
N THR A 965 -45.89 8.82 -33.80
CA THR A 965 -46.00 7.56 -33.05
C THR A 965 -45.06 6.43 -33.47
N GLU A 966 -44.31 5.86 -32.52
CA GLU A 966 -44.03 4.41 -32.49
C GLU A 966 -43.61 3.95 -31.08
N ASN A 967 -44.27 2.89 -30.60
CA ASN A 967 -44.10 2.24 -29.30
C ASN A 967 -42.72 1.57 -29.15
N PRO A 968 -42.07 1.61 -27.97
CA PRO A 968 -40.86 0.83 -27.73
C PRO A 968 -41.20 -0.60 -27.27
N GLN A 969 -40.97 -1.58 -28.14
CA GLN A 969 -40.80 -2.98 -27.73
C GLN A 969 -39.43 -3.16 -27.06
N LEU A 970 -39.42 -3.80 -25.88
CA LEU A 970 -38.22 -4.21 -25.15
C LEU A 970 -37.36 -5.19 -25.97
N PRO A 971 -36.02 -5.11 -25.94
CA PRO A 971 -35.19 -6.21 -26.39
C PRO A 971 -35.17 -7.32 -25.34
N SER A 972 -35.53 -8.52 -25.77
CA SER A 972 -35.50 -9.76 -24.99
C SER A 972 -34.08 -10.30 -24.84
N LYS A 973 -33.70 -10.54 -23.58
CA LYS A 973 -32.71 -11.48 -23.00
C LYS A 973 -31.29 -11.57 -23.57
#